data_AF-A0A1Y1CPP4-F1
#
_entry.id   AF-A0A1Y1CPP4-F1
#
_cell.length_a   1.000
_cell.length_b   1.000
_cell.length_c   1.000
_cell.angle_alpha   90.00
_cell.angle_beta   90.00
_cell.angle_gamma   90.00
#
_symmetry.space_group_name_H-M   'P 1'
#
loop_
_entity.id
_entity.type
_entity.pdbx_description
1 polymer ?
#
loop_
_entity_poly.entity_id
_entity_poly.type
_entity_poly.pdbx_seq_one_letter_code
_entity_poly.pdbx_strand_id
1 'polypeptide(L)'
;MKELKTFILVALFSAACFSCSKDDSPEKDIELSGKGMLAIGVSETGNTKSSAGTSFELENLKTAIISIEKDGAVLDGFNSKEVQLENWGDNSFTIKGVDLDNGDGYAITGFLLKNEDRATTFASPVDGSLAAAWVQEALPISFKIAVDETTQIDIQVVTTLGSKPQDFGYSSLSFSDKTPNVQSYLKNIETFFLDKNEKIVHHFTQRGIPTYSEIYRNHAVNKNITLDFIGQTIKHYYPVDGSLPEKITVEDHTRTNTQPTVDYFFTEHYESGNIKKIKNNLSLLTLNEEGFVTKNESLNATGVATGHIDYLYNEDDYITEYKYYNVDGSFSSALKLTVDSDGNALSRIRFNQDGEILYPKYESEYTNGLEVKLIRIELNENDEETESFVYDFEYNSENLLVRELQTQIYEETQVNTIEYNYSGNNLTSSTSTSQAYSYTTYYDEIGRTLYDDKEVINVLDYKGRLLERQYEDDGYNVVEIFDLYEELMEKKFYDSNEKLVKKIDNSVVIKYWENGHRKFMTSFAVRNMNLIESFSKTDFEYHHPTQKEQFELLSYVGNHFSYDENGVKLADCQIRWQNNSEYSEGIEIHVYENQYEKVDGKLSATKRVTSIFSYSQGDRSLRIVNTDDLYQYVVVTEDLLTGDITSKYYDAQGTEF
;
A
#
# COMPACT_ATOMS: atom_id res chain seq x y z
N MET A 1 57.38 -23.01 -77.85
CA MET A 1 56.07 -22.83 -77.16
C MET A 1 56.15 -22.37 -75.70
N LYS A 2 57.34 -22.23 -75.08
CA LYS A 2 57.48 -21.56 -73.76
C LYS A 2 57.65 -20.04 -73.87
N GLU A 3 58.26 -19.52 -74.95
CA GLU A 3 58.55 -18.08 -75.05
C GLU A 3 57.36 -17.21 -75.48
N LEU A 4 56.36 -17.78 -76.16
CA LEU A 4 55.16 -17.04 -76.55
C LEU A 4 54.22 -16.75 -75.37
N LYS A 5 54.29 -17.54 -74.29
CA LYS A 5 53.49 -17.32 -73.07
C LYS A 5 54.07 -16.20 -72.19
N THR A 6 55.39 -16.05 -72.18
CA THR A 6 56.06 -14.97 -71.43
C THR A 6 55.81 -13.61 -72.08
N PHE A 7 55.76 -13.56 -73.41
CA PHE A 7 55.51 -12.30 -74.13
C PHE A 7 54.08 -11.77 -73.94
N ILE A 8 53.09 -12.67 -73.87
CA ILE A 8 51.69 -12.30 -73.61
C ILE A 8 51.49 -11.85 -72.15
N LEU A 9 52.22 -12.43 -71.18
CA LEU A 9 52.14 -12.03 -69.78
C LEU A 9 52.75 -10.65 -69.52
N VAL A 10 53.86 -10.32 -70.20
CA VAL A 10 54.51 -9.00 -70.09
C VAL A 10 53.67 -7.92 -70.79
N ALA A 11 53.02 -8.25 -71.91
CA ALA A 11 52.10 -7.33 -72.58
C ALA A 11 50.82 -7.06 -71.76
N LEU A 12 50.29 -8.06 -71.04
CA LEU A 12 49.15 -7.87 -70.15
C LEU A 12 49.49 -7.03 -68.91
N PHE A 13 50.71 -7.16 -68.37
CA PHE A 13 51.16 -6.37 -67.22
C PHE A 13 51.45 -4.91 -67.60
N SER A 14 51.86 -4.65 -68.84
CA SER A 14 52.12 -3.30 -69.36
C SER A 14 50.84 -2.49 -69.62
N ALA A 15 49.71 -3.17 -69.88
CA ALA A 15 48.42 -2.52 -70.11
C ALA A 15 47.70 -2.12 -68.80
N ALA A 16 48.13 -2.63 -67.64
CA ALA A 16 47.56 -2.27 -66.34
C ALA A 16 48.15 -0.98 -65.75
N CYS A 17 49.23 -0.43 -66.31
CA CYS A 17 49.90 0.78 -65.81
C CYS A 17 49.48 2.08 -66.52
N PHE A 18 48.51 2.04 -67.45
CA PHE A 18 47.93 3.23 -68.09
C PHE A 18 46.49 3.51 -67.62
N SER A 19 46.16 3.14 -66.38
CA SER A 19 44.95 3.63 -65.73
C SER A 19 45.17 5.06 -65.26
N CYS A 20 44.58 6.00 -66.01
CA CYS A 20 44.27 7.38 -65.66
C CYS A 20 45.14 8.03 -64.57
N SER A 21 46.17 8.76 -64.99
CA SER A 21 46.51 10.01 -64.32
C SER A 21 45.38 11.00 -64.59
N LYS A 22 44.31 10.92 -63.77
CA LYS A 22 43.36 12.01 -63.64
C LYS A 22 44.15 13.11 -62.92
N ASP A 23 44.26 14.27 -63.55
CA ASP A 23 44.84 15.46 -62.94
C ASP A 23 44.07 15.74 -61.64
N ASP A 24 44.65 15.37 -60.50
CA ASP A 24 44.31 15.91 -59.19
C ASP A 24 44.85 17.34 -59.10
N SER A 25 44.34 18.20 -59.99
CA SER A 25 44.06 19.57 -59.57
C SER A 25 43.05 19.40 -58.43
N PRO A 26 43.31 19.86 -57.20
CA PRO A 26 42.27 19.87 -56.18
C PRO A 26 41.11 20.67 -56.78
N GLU A 27 40.07 19.95 -57.23
CA GLU A 27 38.76 20.53 -57.42
C GLU A 27 38.50 21.18 -56.08
N LYS A 28 38.58 22.51 -56.09
CA LYS A 28 38.23 23.34 -54.96
C LYS A 28 36.80 22.93 -54.68
N ASP A 29 36.59 22.08 -53.67
CA ASP A 29 35.27 21.67 -53.24
C ASP A 29 34.47 22.97 -53.18
N ILE A 30 33.53 23.09 -54.12
CA ILE A 30 32.64 24.22 -54.14
C ILE A 30 31.83 23.97 -52.88
N GLU A 31 32.21 24.62 -51.78
CA GLU A 31 31.40 24.68 -50.58
C GLU A 31 30.02 25.10 -51.06
N LEU A 32 29.11 24.12 -51.11
CA LEU A 32 27.73 24.37 -51.44
C LEU A 32 27.22 25.23 -50.30
N SER A 33 27.23 26.54 -50.54
CA SER A 33 26.65 27.55 -49.68
C SER A 33 25.15 27.31 -49.69
N GLY A 34 24.69 26.59 -48.69
CA GLY A 34 23.29 26.26 -48.48
C GLY A 34 23.05 26.01 -46.99
N LYS A 35 21.78 26.08 -46.61
CA LYS A 35 21.33 25.83 -45.25
C LYS A 35 20.63 24.48 -45.19
N GLY A 36 20.78 23.78 -44.08
CA GLY A 36 19.95 22.63 -43.74
C GLY A 36 19.06 22.95 -42.54
N MET A 37 18.03 22.13 -42.34
CA MET A 37 17.09 22.28 -41.24
C MET A 37 17.41 21.26 -40.14
N LEU A 38 17.46 21.70 -38.88
CA LEU A 38 17.52 20.79 -37.74
C LEU A 38 16.10 20.51 -37.22
N ALA A 39 15.76 19.24 -37.10
CA ALA A 39 14.56 18.73 -36.43
C ALA A 39 14.99 17.98 -35.16
N ILE A 40 14.26 18.19 -34.06
CA ILE A 40 14.59 17.60 -32.76
C ILE A 40 13.39 16.80 -32.29
N GLY A 41 13.55 15.49 -32.17
CA GLY A 41 12.64 14.60 -31.45
C GLY A 41 12.94 14.63 -29.96
N VAL A 42 11.90 14.58 -29.14
CA VAL A 42 12.03 14.49 -27.68
C VAL A 42 11.51 13.12 -27.27
N SER A 43 12.32 12.40 -26.49
CA SER A 43 11.86 11.19 -25.81
C SER A 43 12.07 11.33 -24.32
N GLU A 44 11.02 11.04 -23.55
CA GLU A 44 11.19 10.76 -22.13
C GLU A 44 11.79 9.36 -22.01
N THR A 45 12.86 9.23 -21.25
CA THR A 45 13.46 7.92 -20.99
C THR A 45 12.53 7.14 -20.07
N GLY A 46 11.67 6.29 -20.63
CA GLY A 46 10.80 5.38 -19.86
C GLY A 46 11.54 4.38 -18.96
N ASN A 47 12.87 4.36 -19.04
CA ASN A 47 13.78 3.54 -18.23
C ASN A 47 14.52 4.32 -17.13
N THR A 48 14.06 5.51 -16.71
CA THR A 48 14.66 6.08 -15.50
C THR A 48 14.33 5.18 -14.31
N LYS A 49 15.33 4.85 -13.49
CA LYS A 49 15.17 4.15 -12.21
C LYS A 49 14.33 4.93 -11.18
N SER A 50 13.64 6.01 -11.59
CA SER A 50 12.93 6.97 -10.75
C SER A 50 11.65 7.55 -11.37
N SER A 51 11.04 6.90 -12.37
CA SER A 51 9.82 7.38 -13.05
C SER A 51 8.65 6.39 -13.02
N ALA A 52 8.40 5.75 -11.89
CA ALA A 52 7.20 4.93 -11.65
C ALA A 52 6.18 5.63 -10.71
N GLY A 53 5.67 6.81 -11.08
CA GLY A 53 4.67 7.46 -10.21
C GLY A 53 4.07 8.79 -10.63
N THR A 54 4.76 9.61 -11.42
CA THR A 54 4.17 10.82 -12.00
C THR A 54 4.59 10.90 -13.46
N SER A 55 3.79 10.33 -14.37
CA SER A 55 3.95 10.65 -15.79
C SER A 55 3.62 12.12 -15.94
N PHE A 56 4.64 12.98 -15.98
CA PHE A 56 4.42 14.34 -16.45
C PHE A 56 4.18 14.22 -17.95
N GLU A 57 2.91 14.28 -18.34
CA GLU A 57 2.55 14.25 -19.75
C GLU A 57 3.29 15.38 -20.47
N LEU A 58 4.04 15.01 -21.51
CA LEU A 58 4.74 15.96 -22.38
C LEU A 58 3.74 16.88 -23.11
N GLU A 59 2.43 16.61 -23.02
CA GLU A 59 1.33 17.26 -23.72
C GLU A 59 1.26 18.80 -23.53
N ASN A 60 1.85 19.35 -22.48
CA ASN A 60 1.76 20.79 -22.16
C ASN A 60 3.01 21.63 -22.53
N LEU A 61 3.93 21.08 -23.33
CA LEU A 61 5.13 21.78 -23.76
C LEU A 61 4.86 22.79 -24.89
N LYS A 62 5.47 23.98 -24.81
CA LYS A 62 5.34 25.05 -25.81
C LYS A 62 6.65 25.50 -26.42
N THR A 63 7.70 25.58 -25.62
CA THR A 63 8.98 26.12 -26.08
C THR A 63 10.12 25.24 -25.59
N ALA A 64 11.18 25.19 -26.39
CA ALA A 64 12.47 24.69 -25.94
C ALA A 64 13.46 25.83 -25.82
N ILE A 65 14.42 25.72 -24.91
CA ILE A 65 15.66 26.51 -24.95
C ILE A 65 16.75 25.60 -25.47
N ILE A 66 17.44 26.03 -26.52
CA ILE A 66 18.55 25.28 -27.13
C ILE A 66 19.86 26.07 -27.06
N SER A 67 20.95 25.36 -26.79
CA SER A 67 22.32 25.84 -26.95
C SER A 67 23.06 25.00 -27.98
N ILE A 68 23.59 25.61 -29.05
CA ILE A 68 24.32 24.92 -30.11
C ILE A 68 25.74 25.45 -30.21
N GLU A 69 26.70 24.55 -30.32
CA GLU A 69 28.11 24.83 -30.59
C GLU A 69 28.52 24.32 -31.97
N LYS A 70 29.51 24.97 -32.58
CA LYS A 70 30.22 24.48 -33.76
C LYS A 70 31.72 24.50 -33.47
N ASP A 71 32.38 23.36 -33.66
CA ASP A 71 33.82 23.18 -33.42
C ASP A 71 34.25 23.63 -32.01
N GLY A 72 33.38 23.39 -31.01
CA GLY A 72 33.59 23.76 -29.60
C GLY A 72 33.38 25.23 -29.27
N ALA A 73 32.89 26.05 -30.21
CA ALA A 73 32.51 27.43 -29.97
C ALA A 73 30.99 27.60 -30.03
N VAL A 74 30.40 28.27 -29.05
CA VAL A 74 28.95 28.54 -29.02
C VAL A 74 28.57 29.41 -30.22
N LEU A 75 27.59 28.96 -30.99
CA LEU A 75 27.08 29.70 -32.13
C LEU A 75 26.27 30.91 -31.66
N ASP A 76 26.68 32.09 -32.12
CA ASP A 76 25.94 33.32 -31.88
C ASP A 76 24.49 33.21 -32.39
N GLY A 77 23.54 33.62 -31.55
CA GLY A 77 22.11 33.47 -31.84
C GLY A 77 21.54 32.09 -31.51
N PHE A 78 22.37 31.14 -31.09
CA PHE A 78 21.97 29.84 -30.56
C PHE A 78 22.52 29.58 -29.15
N ASN A 79 22.94 30.61 -28.41
CA ASN A 79 23.22 30.48 -26.98
C ASN A 79 21.94 30.68 -26.17
N SER A 80 21.38 29.61 -25.60
CA SER A 80 20.13 29.65 -24.82
C SER A 80 18.95 30.24 -25.62
N LYS A 81 18.85 29.89 -26.90
CA LYS A 81 17.81 30.40 -27.80
C LYS A 81 16.47 29.72 -27.49
N GLU A 82 15.44 30.51 -27.20
CA GLU A 82 14.07 30.01 -27.06
C GLU A 82 13.46 29.78 -28.46
N VAL A 83 12.96 28.56 -28.70
CA VAL A 83 12.34 28.11 -29.94
C VAL A 83 10.96 27.51 -29.66
N GLN A 84 10.02 27.70 -30.57
CA GLN A 84 8.67 27.14 -30.44
C GLN A 84 8.68 25.64 -30.78
N LEU A 85 7.91 24.87 -30.02
CA LEU A 85 7.67 23.45 -30.27
C LEU A 85 6.37 23.28 -31.04
N GLU A 86 6.39 22.43 -32.06
CA GLU A 86 5.18 21.93 -32.69
C GLU A 86 4.92 20.50 -32.21
N ASN A 87 3.72 20.25 -31.66
CA ASN A 87 3.28 18.93 -31.24
C ASN A 87 2.68 18.18 -32.44
N TRP A 88 3.16 16.96 -32.69
CA TRP A 88 2.70 16.11 -33.80
C TRP A 88 1.85 14.90 -33.37
N GLY A 89 1.52 14.78 -32.07
CA GLY A 89 0.87 13.62 -31.47
C GLY A 89 1.87 12.61 -30.90
N ASP A 90 1.39 11.60 -30.17
CA ASP A 90 2.20 10.52 -29.58
C ASP A 90 3.42 11.00 -28.76
N ASN A 91 3.28 12.11 -28.03
CA ASN A 91 4.38 12.76 -27.28
C ASN A 91 5.59 13.18 -28.14
N SER A 92 5.41 13.29 -29.46
CA SER A 92 6.44 13.76 -30.38
C SER A 92 6.34 15.27 -30.59
N PHE A 93 7.45 15.94 -30.34
CA PHE A 93 7.62 17.38 -30.59
C PHE A 93 8.65 17.57 -31.69
N THR A 94 8.49 18.64 -32.46
CA THR A 94 9.52 19.06 -33.42
C THR A 94 9.77 20.54 -33.26
N ILE A 95 11.05 20.91 -33.22
CA ILE A 95 11.48 22.30 -33.37
C ILE A 95 11.60 22.56 -34.88
N LYS A 96 10.76 23.45 -35.43
CA LYS A 96 10.90 23.88 -36.83
C LYS A 96 11.81 25.10 -36.96
N GLY A 97 12.61 25.13 -38.03
CA GLY A 97 13.22 26.36 -38.53
C GLY A 97 14.52 26.78 -37.85
N VAL A 98 15.32 25.83 -37.35
CA VAL A 98 16.73 26.10 -37.01
C VAL A 98 17.56 25.91 -38.28
N ASP A 99 17.67 27.01 -39.03
CA ASP A 99 18.54 27.09 -40.20
C ASP A 99 20.01 27.18 -39.77
N LEU A 100 20.79 26.18 -40.13
CA LEU A 100 22.23 26.14 -39.89
C LEU A 100 22.97 26.03 -41.23
N ASP A 101 24.16 26.61 -41.30
CA ASP A 101 24.99 26.49 -42.49
C ASP A 101 25.46 25.03 -42.66
N ASN A 102 25.57 24.57 -43.90
CA ASN A 102 26.14 23.27 -44.21
C ASN A 102 27.48 23.05 -43.52
N GLY A 103 27.68 21.88 -42.91
CA GLY A 103 28.93 21.54 -42.25
C GLY A 103 28.82 20.46 -41.17
N ASP A 104 29.99 20.02 -40.74
CA ASP A 104 30.20 19.13 -39.60
C ASP A 104 30.52 19.94 -38.32
N GLY A 105 30.72 19.23 -37.21
CA GLY A 105 31.23 19.81 -35.96
C GLY A 105 30.17 20.50 -35.11
N TYR A 106 28.88 20.34 -35.42
CA TYR A 106 27.80 20.85 -34.59
C TYR A 106 27.54 19.95 -33.39
N ALA A 107 27.20 20.56 -32.26
CA ALA A 107 26.71 19.84 -31.09
C ALA A 107 25.64 20.64 -30.33
N ILE A 108 24.62 19.96 -29.82
CA ILE A 108 23.71 20.56 -28.83
C ILE A 108 24.34 20.42 -27.45
N THR A 109 24.52 21.54 -26.76
CA THR A 109 25.18 21.58 -25.44
C THR A 109 24.24 22.06 -24.32
N GLY A 110 23.01 22.43 -24.66
CA GLY A 110 21.95 22.67 -23.69
C GLY A 110 20.57 22.49 -24.30
N PHE A 111 19.68 21.83 -23.57
CA PHE A 111 18.31 21.58 -24.01
C PHE A 111 17.35 21.57 -22.83
N LEU A 112 16.43 22.54 -22.79
CA LEU A 112 15.37 22.63 -21.79
C LEU A 112 14.01 22.71 -22.46
N LEU A 113 12.99 22.11 -21.84
CA LEU A 113 11.62 22.18 -22.29
C LEU A 113 10.79 22.98 -21.30
N LYS A 114 9.97 23.88 -21.83
CA LYS A 114 9.09 24.74 -21.08
C LYS A 114 7.64 24.56 -21.48
N ASN A 115 6.76 24.66 -20.48
CA ASN A 115 5.33 24.65 -20.66
C ASN A 115 4.74 26.05 -20.96
N GLU A 116 3.42 26.14 -21.00
CA GLU A 116 2.65 27.38 -21.23
C GLU A 116 3.00 28.51 -20.23
N ASP A 117 3.27 28.17 -18.97
CA ASP A 117 3.63 29.14 -17.92
C ASP A 117 5.10 29.58 -17.96
N ARG A 118 5.85 29.12 -18.98
CA ARG A 118 7.29 29.34 -19.14
C ARG A 118 8.11 28.73 -17.99
N ALA A 119 7.55 27.74 -17.31
CA ALA A 119 8.24 26.92 -16.33
C ALA A 119 9.09 25.87 -17.05
N THR A 120 10.31 25.64 -16.58
CA THR A 120 11.11 24.51 -17.07
C THR A 120 10.56 23.25 -16.42
N THR A 121 10.07 22.31 -17.22
CA THR A 121 9.50 21.05 -16.74
C THR A 121 10.41 19.87 -17.02
N PHE A 122 11.22 19.95 -18.08
CA PHE A 122 12.22 18.94 -18.41
C PHE A 122 13.51 19.59 -18.89
N ALA A 123 14.61 18.88 -18.71
CA ALA A 123 15.90 19.24 -19.30
C ALA A 123 16.68 17.99 -19.68
N SER A 124 17.54 18.10 -20.69
CA SER A 124 18.51 17.06 -21.00
C SER A 124 19.75 17.28 -20.11
N PRO A 125 20.26 16.27 -19.39
CA PRO A 125 21.44 16.43 -18.54
C PRO A 125 22.72 16.54 -19.37
N VAL A 126 23.68 17.30 -18.88
CA VAL A 126 25.05 17.35 -19.43
C VAL A 126 25.86 16.18 -18.90
N ASP A 127 26.71 15.58 -19.72
CA ASP A 127 27.60 14.49 -19.37
C ASP A 127 28.44 14.84 -18.13
N GLY A 128 28.56 13.87 -17.23
CA GLY A 128 29.18 14.05 -15.92
C GLY A 128 28.31 14.77 -14.86
N SER A 129 27.08 15.19 -15.17
CA SER A 129 26.15 15.69 -14.16
C SER A 129 25.51 14.55 -13.35
N LEU A 130 24.87 14.88 -12.22
CA LEU A 130 24.16 13.90 -11.40
C LEU A 130 23.01 13.23 -12.18
N ALA A 131 22.24 14.03 -12.91
CA ALA A 131 21.11 13.57 -13.72
C ALA A 131 21.52 12.81 -15.00
N ALA A 132 22.81 12.86 -15.42
CA ALA A 132 23.29 12.13 -16.60
C ALA A 132 23.10 10.61 -16.48
N ALA A 133 23.10 10.07 -15.25
CA ALA A 133 22.85 8.66 -14.97
C ALA A 133 21.41 8.21 -15.29
N TRP A 134 20.50 9.14 -15.60
CA TRP A 134 19.10 8.86 -15.89
C TRP A 134 18.79 8.81 -17.39
N VAL A 135 19.76 9.16 -18.25
CA VAL A 135 19.64 9.07 -19.71
C VAL A 135 20.70 8.13 -20.27
N GLN A 136 20.44 7.58 -21.46
CA GLN A 136 21.40 6.78 -22.20
C GLN A 136 22.42 7.66 -22.94
N GLU A 137 21.97 8.81 -23.44
CA GLU A 137 22.79 9.76 -24.18
C GLU A 137 22.62 11.16 -23.59
N ALA A 138 23.60 11.59 -22.79
CA ALA A 138 23.66 12.92 -22.20
C ALA A 138 24.28 13.93 -23.19
N LEU A 139 24.03 15.23 -22.97
CA LEU A 139 24.65 16.29 -23.77
C LEU A 139 26.16 16.35 -23.51
N PRO A 140 27.02 16.66 -24.49
CA PRO A 140 26.68 17.18 -25.81
C PRO A 140 26.36 16.11 -26.86
N ILE A 141 25.33 16.34 -27.67
CA ILE A 141 24.95 15.44 -28.80
C ILE A 141 25.45 16.06 -30.12
N SER A 142 26.32 15.35 -30.83
CA SER A 142 26.95 15.82 -32.08
C SER A 142 26.10 15.51 -33.31
N PHE A 143 26.08 16.41 -34.30
CA PHE A 143 25.34 16.22 -35.56
C PHE A 143 25.99 16.95 -36.76
N LYS A 144 25.54 16.60 -37.97
CA LYS A 144 25.94 17.21 -39.25
C LYS A 144 24.74 17.88 -39.90
N ILE A 145 24.98 19.01 -40.57
CA ILE A 145 23.97 19.69 -41.39
C ILE A 145 24.37 19.58 -42.87
N ALA A 146 23.44 19.10 -43.71
CA ALA A 146 23.59 19.02 -45.15
C ALA A 146 22.63 20.01 -45.86
N VAL A 147 23.03 20.48 -47.04
CA VAL A 147 22.24 21.45 -47.84
C VAL A 147 20.92 20.83 -48.27
N ASP A 148 19.81 21.57 -48.07
CA ASP A 148 18.45 21.19 -48.46
C ASP A 148 17.94 19.88 -47.82
N GLU A 149 18.62 19.39 -46.78
CA GLU A 149 18.23 18.21 -46.00
C GLU A 149 17.74 18.61 -44.60
N THR A 150 16.91 17.75 -44.00
CA THR A 150 16.50 17.86 -42.59
C THR A 150 17.29 16.85 -41.76
N THR A 151 18.15 17.35 -40.88
CA THR A 151 18.84 16.51 -39.89
C THR A 151 17.92 16.31 -38.70
N GLN A 152 17.58 15.05 -38.39
CA GLN A 152 16.83 14.70 -37.19
C GLN A 152 17.77 14.23 -36.09
N ILE A 153 17.58 14.74 -34.87
CA ILE A 153 18.24 14.26 -33.66
C ILE A 153 17.19 13.93 -32.60
N ASP A 154 17.39 12.87 -31.84
CA ASP A 154 16.52 12.51 -30.72
C ASP A 154 17.22 12.86 -29.42
N ILE A 155 16.57 13.70 -28.60
CA ILE A 155 17.12 14.16 -27.32
C ILE A 155 16.34 13.53 -26.18
N GLN A 156 17.08 12.94 -25.25
CA GLN A 156 16.54 12.39 -24.02
C GLN A 156 16.46 13.47 -22.95
N VAL A 157 15.31 13.56 -22.29
CA VAL A 157 15.04 14.56 -21.25
C VAL A 157 14.54 13.90 -19.98
N VAL A 158 14.80 14.54 -18.85
CA VAL A 158 14.32 14.14 -17.53
C VAL A 158 13.65 15.32 -16.83
N THR A 159 12.71 15.02 -15.93
CA THR A 159 11.94 16.06 -15.22
C THR A 159 12.85 16.94 -14.37
N THR A 160 12.63 18.26 -14.39
CA THR A 160 13.36 19.21 -13.53
C THR A 160 12.67 19.42 -12.18
N LEU A 161 11.55 18.74 -11.91
CA LEU A 161 10.81 18.92 -10.67
C LEU A 161 11.67 18.55 -9.46
N GLY A 162 11.87 19.52 -8.58
CA GLY A 162 12.64 19.34 -7.33
C GLY A 162 14.15 19.24 -7.49
N SER A 163 14.65 19.48 -8.70
CA SER A 163 16.09 19.52 -8.98
C SER A 163 16.56 20.96 -9.20
N LYS A 164 17.83 21.23 -8.91
CA LYS A 164 18.47 22.50 -9.23
C LYS A 164 19.21 22.40 -10.58
N PRO A 165 19.44 23.51 -11.30
CA PRO A 165 20.15 23.47 -12.58
C PRO A 165 21.53 22.78 -12.55
N GLN A 166 22.22 22.84 -11.41
CA GLN A 166 23.52 22.21 -11.23
C GLN A 166 23.46 20.68 -11.28
N ASP A 167 22.33 20.06 -10.92
CA ASP A 167 22.16 18.60 -10.98
C ASP A 167 22.20 18.10 -12.43
N PHE A 168 21.85 18.98 -13.37
CA PHE A 168 21.88 18.77 -14.82
C PHE A 168 23.17 19.29 -15.49
N GLY A 169 24.11 19.84 -14.71
CA GLY A 169 25.36 20.39 -15.23
C GLY A 169 25.24 21.81 -15.81
N TYR A 170 24.11 22.50 -15.58
CA TYR A 170 23.93 23.87 -16.06
C TYR A 170 24.45 24.90 -15.05
N SER A 171 25.38 25.75 -15.50
CA SER A 171 25.96 26.84 -14.70
C SER A 171 25.27 28.19 -14.94
N SER A 172 24.71 28.41 -16.14
CA SER A 172 24.15 29.69 -16.59
C SER A 172 22.63 29.66 -16.83
N LEU A 173 22.04 28.48 -16.98
CA LEU A 173 20.60 28.30 -17.18
C LEU A 173 19.90 28.20 -15.82
N SER A 174 18.88 29.01 -15.60
CA SER A 174 18.04 28.94 -14.41
C SER A 174 16.74 28.22 -14.72
N PHE A 175 16.36 27.25 -13.90
CA PHE A 175 14.98 26.76 -13.89
C PHE A 175 14.12 27.85 -13.24
N SER A 176 13.01 28.22 -13.88
CA SER A 176 12.12 29.18 -13.22
C SER A 176 11.34 28.44 -12.14
N ASP A 177 11.46 28.88 -10.89
CA ASP A 177 10.72 28.34 -9.73
C ASP A 177 9.22 28.60 -9.80
N LYS A 178 8.72 29.10 -10.94
CA LYS A 178 7.30 29.23 -11.23
C LYS A 178 6.79 27.89 -11.70
N THR A 179 6.83 26.89 -10.83
CA THR A 179 6.01 25.70 -11.03
C THR A 179 4.57 26.21 -11.29
N PRO A 180 3.93 25.84 -12.42
CA PRO A 180 2.49 26.05 -12.62
C PRO A 180 1.78 25.62 -11.36
N ASN A 181 0.65 26.22 -11.04
CA ASN A 181 -0.19 25.93 -9.88
C ASN A 181 -0.40 24.42 -9.58
N VAL A 182 0.63 23.73 -9.05
CA VAL A 182 0.53 22.54 -8.23
C VAL A 182 0.14 23.05 -6.85
N GLN A 183 -0.96 23.81 -6.80
CA GLN A 183 -1.57 24.26 -5.56
C GLN A 183 -2.69 23.32 -5.11
N SER A 184 -2.77 22.09 -5.63
CA SER A 184 -3.81 21.16 -5.15
C SER A 184 -3.49 19.66 -5.11
N TYR A 185 -2.26 19.21 -5.41
CA TYR A 185 -1.95 17.77 -5.29
C TYR A 185 -0.62 17.40 -4.60
N LEU A 186 0.22 18.38 -4.22
CA LEU A 186 1.34 18.14 -3.31
C LEU A 186 1.23 19.11 -2.14
N LYS A 187 0.66 18.65 -1.02
CA LYS A 187 0.65 19.40 0.24
C LYS A 187 2.07 19.44 0.81
N ASN A 188 2.42 20.59 1.39
CA ASN A 188 3.71 20.80 2.04
C ASN A 188 3.87 19.79 3.19
N ILE A 189 5.00 19.09 3.24
CA ILE A 189 5.44 18.48 4.49
C ILE A 189 6.09 19.60 5.29
N GLU A 190 5.48 19.93 6.42
CA GLU A 190 6.06 20.80 7.44
C GLU A 190 6.67 19.92 8.53
N THR A 191 7.95 20.14 8.84
CA THR A 191 8.65 19.41 9.92
C THR A 191 9.17 20.42 10.93
N PHE A 192 8.77 20.24 12.19
CA PHE A 192 9.24 21.05 13.32
C PHE A 192 10.19 20.22 14.18
N PHE A 193 11.31 20.82 14.56
CA PHE A 193 12.28 20.20 15.47
C PHE A 193 12.30 20.95 16.78
N LEU A 194 12.14 20.22 17.88
CA LEU A 194 12.14 20.76 19.23
C LEU A 194 13.50 20.52 19.90
N ASP A 195 13.99 21.47 20.69
CA ASP A 195 15.18 21.30 21.52
C ASP A 195 14.84 20.49 22.78
N LYS A 196 15.86 20.21 23.60
CA LYS A 196 15.70 19.54 24.91
C LYS A 196 14.77 20.27 25.91
N ASN A 197 14.34 21.50 25.60
CA ASN A 197 13.39 22.29 26.37
C ASN A 197 12.07 22.46 25.62
N GLU A 198 11.80 21.62 24.62
CA GLU A 198 10.56 21.60 23.82
C GLU A 198 10.33 22.86 22.97
N LYS A 199 11.38 23.65 22.71
CA LYS A 199 11.29 24.84 21.85
C LYS A 199 11.58 24.51 20.40
N ILE A 200 10.78 25.06 19.48
CA ILE A 200 11.03 24.97 18.04
C ILE A 200 12.40 25.61 17.74
N VAL A 201 13.37 24.78 17.35
CA VAL A 201 14.73 25.20 16.93
C VAL A 201 14.87 25.26 15.42
N HIS A 202 14.10 24.46 14.68
CA HIS A 202 14.04 24.52 13.22
C HIS A 202 12.64 24.22 12.68
N HIS A 203 12.29 24.93 11.59
CA HIS A 203 11.06 24.76 10.83
C HIS A 203 11.46 24.51 9.36
N PHE A 204 11.14 23.33 8.85
CA PHE A 204 11.32 22.97 7.45
C PHE A 204 9.98 23.01 6.73
N THR A 205 9.97 23.65 5.56
CA THR A 205 8.87 23.57 4.59
C THR A 205 9.43 22.95 3.32
N GLN A 206 9.11 21.70 3.02
CA GLN A 206 9.64 21.02 1.85
C GLN A 206 8.72 21.24 0.65
N ARG A 207 9.24 21.88 -0.42
CA ARG A 207 8.57 22.00 -1.71
C ARG A 207 9.32 21.20 -2.77
N GLY A 208 8.63 20.22 -3.36
CA GLY A 208 9.02 19.55 -4.61
C GLY A 208 10.31 18.74 -4.55
N ILE A 209 10.19 17.43 -4.34
CA ILE A 209 11.13 16.38 -4.78
C ILE A 209 10.23 15.24 -5.30
N PRO A 210 10.60 14.49 -6.37
CA PRO A 210 9.80 13.38 -6.88
C PRO A 210 9.45 12.42 -5.74
N THR A 211 8.19 12.04 -5.70
CA THR A 211 7.58 11.35 -4.57
C THR A 211 8.31 10.07 -4.18
N TYR A 212 8.60 9.97 -2.88
CA TYR A 212 9.04 8.78 -2.13
C TYR A 212 8.19 7.50 -2.36
N SER A 213 7.10 7.55 -3.14
CA SER A 213 6.17 6.44 -3.38
C SER A 213 6.80 5.23 -4.09
N GLU A 214 7.96 5.37 -4.74
CA GLU A 214 8.64 4.28 -5.45
C GLU A 214 9.68 3.54 -4.62
N ILE A 215 10.41 4.23 -3.75
CA ILE A 215 11.22 3.57 -2.72
C ILE A 215 10.28 2.76 -1.81
N TYR A 216 9.10 3.31 -1.51
CA TYR A 216 8.03 2.60 -0.83
C TYR A 216 7.51 1.38 -1.62
N ARG A 217 7.38 1.44 -2.95
CA ARG A 217 6.90 0.30 -3.76
C ARG A 217 7.93 -0.82 -3.91
N ASN A 218 9.18 -0.49 -4.22
CA ASN A 218 10.24 -1.50 -4.36
C ASN A 218 10.67 -2.10 -3.00
N HIS A 219 10.54 -1.36 -1.89
CA HIS A 219 10.70 -1.95 -0.54
C HIS A 219 9.42 -2.61 0.00
N ALA A 220 8.22 -2.24 -0.44
CA ALA A 220 6.98 -2.93 -0.06
C ALA A 220 6.85 -4.30 -0.75
N VAL A 221 7.32 -4.46 -2.00
CA VAL A 221 7.44 -5.79 -2.63
C VAL A 221 8.44 -6.67 -1.88
N ASN A 222 9.44 -6.06 -1.22
CA ASN A 222 10.34 -6.70 -0.26
C ASN A 222 9.91 -6.49 1.21
N LYS A 223 8.62 -6.64 1.53
CA LYS A 223 7.97 -6.79 2.87
C LYS A 223 8.44 -5.95 4.09
N ASN A 224 9.41 -5.04 3.99
CA ASN A 224 10.00 -4.35 5.14
C ASN A 224 10.41 -2.92 4.78
N ILE A 225 9.52 -1.96 5.05
CA ILE A 225 10.01 -0.62 5.41
C ILE A 225 10.46 -0.74 6.86
N THR A 226 11.75 -1.00 7.05
CA THR A 226 12.33 -1.11 8.38
C THR A 226 12.44 0.26 9.02
N LEU A 227 12.38 0.31 10.35
CA LEU A 227 12.72 1.51 11.13
C LEU A 227 14.14 2.01 10.79
N ASP A 228 15.01 1.14 10.28
CA ASP A 228 16.34 1.52 9.77
C ASP A 228 16.26 2.47 8.59
N PHE A 229 15.25 2.37 7.72
CA PHE A 229 15.06 3.31 6.61
C PHE A 229 14.73 4.72 7.13
N ILE A 230 13.94 4.83 8.20
CA ILE A 230 13.65 6.11 8.87
C ILE A 230 14.94 6.66 9.47
N GLY A 231 15.73 5.83 10.18
CA GLY A 231 17.03 6.21 10.73
C GLY A 231 18.03 6.69 9.67
N GLN A 232 18.15 5.99 8.54
CA GLN A 232 19.03 6.40 7.43
C GLN A 232 18.57 7.71 6.76
N THR A 233 17.25 7.90 6.62
CA THR A 233 16.69 9.16 6.12
C THR A 233 17.08 10.31 7.04
N ILE A 234 16.96 10.14 8.36
CA ILE A 234 17.36 11.14 9.34
C ILE A 234 18.86 11.45 9.24
N LYS A 235 19.74 10.42 9.14
CA LYS A 235 21.19 10.61 8.93
C LYS A 235 21.51 11.45 7.71
N HIS A 236 20.82 11.21 6.59
CA HIS A 236 21.09 11.89 5.33
C HIS A 236 20.78 13.40 5.39
N TYR A 237 19.75 13.80 6.15
CA TYR A 237 19.27 15.18 6.20
C TYR A 237 19.80 16.02 7.38
N TYR A 238 20.64 15.45 8.26
CA TYR A 238 21.27 16.15 9.39
C TYR A 238 22.78 16.42 9.20
N PRO A 239 23.19 17.49 8.49
CA PRO A 239 24.61 17.88 8.37
C PRO A 239 25.03 19.14 9.16
N VAL A 240 24.18 19.79 9.95
CA VAL A 240 24.48 21.17 10.39
C VAL A 240 25.40 21.28 11.63
N ASP A 241 25.56 20.21 12.42
CA ASP A 241 26.68 20.07 13.39
C ASP A 241 27.09 18.61 13.66
N GLY A 242 26.45 17.65 13.01
CA GLY A 242 26.68 16.21 13.19
C GLY A 242 25.94 15.58 14.38
N SER A 243 25.11 16.33 15.12
CA SER A 243 24.32 15.77 16.23
C SER A 243 22.91 15.36 15.78
N LEU A 244 22.52 14.13 16.11
CA LEU A 244 21.19 13.57 15.84
C LEU A 244 20.23 13.88 17.01
N PRO A 245 18.93 14.11 16.75
CA PRO A 245 17.95 14.28 17.83
C PRO A 245 17.75 12.97 18.59
N GLU A 246 17.69 13.03 19.92
CA GLU A 246 17.48 11.86 20.78
C GLU A 246 16.07 11.26 20.62
N LYS A 247 15.07 12.10 20.28
CA LYS A 247 13.66 11.70 20.18
C LYS A 247 12.95 12.32 18.98
N ILE A 248 12.04 11.56 18.37
CA ILE A 248 11.21 11.97 17.24
C ILE A 248 9.78 11.50 17.46
N THR A 249 8.80 12.39 17.35
CA THR A 249 7.37 12.03 17.38
C THR A 249 6.90 11.76 15.96
N VAL A 250 6.29 10.61 15.72
CA VAL A 250 5.69 10.21 14.45
C VAL A 250 4.18 10.10 14.64
N GLU A 251 3.42 10.88 13.88
CA GLU A 251 1.96 10.73 13.80
C GLU A 251 1.61 9.73 12.71
N ASP A 252 0.98 8.62 13.10
CA ASP A 252 0.46 7.65 12.14
C ASP A 252 -0.96 8.09 11.73
N HIS A 253 -1.05 8.74 10.57
CA HIS A 253 -2.34 9.08 9.97
C HIS A 253 -2.95 7.83 9.32
N THR A 254 -3.49 6.92 10.14
CA THR A 254 -4.42 5.91 9.62
C THR A 254 -5.72 6.62 9.19
N ARG A 255 -6.05 6.50 7.90
CA ARG A 255 -7.21 7.09 7.20
C ARG A 255 -8.43 7.33 8.12
N THR A 256 -8.80 8.58 8.35
CA THR A 256 -10.17 8.93 8.75
C THR A 256 -10.88 9.64 7.60
N ASN A 257 -11.84 8.94 6.98
CA ASN A 257 -12.93 9.41 6.13
C ASN A 257 -12.95 10.92 5.78
N THR A 258 -12.29 11.33 4.69
CA THR A 258 -12.75 12.29 3.64
C THR A 258 -11.55 12.77 2.81
N GLN A 259 -11.50 12.36 1.53
CA GLN A 259 -10.51 12.69 0.48
C GLN A 259 -9.06 12.15 0.64
N PRO A 260 -8.39 11.79 -0.49
CA PRO A 260 -7.05 11.25 -0.48
C PRO A 260 -6.03 12.38 -0.28
N THR A 261 -5.51 12.49 0.94
CA THR A 261 -4.28 13.23 1.22
C THR A 261 -3.38 12.34 2.06
N VAL A 262 -2.22 11.96 1.52
CA VAL A 262 -1.11 11.45 2.35
C VAL A 262 -0.45 12.68 2.94
N ASP A 263 -0.97 13.13 4.07
CA ASP A 263 -0.31 14.16 4.84
C ASP A 263 0.41 13.47 6.00
N TYR A 264 1.74 13.48 5.99
CA TYR A 264 2.50 13.40 7.24
C TYR A 264 2.50 14.82 7.81
N PHE A 265 1.51 15.14 8.65
CA PHE A 265 1.58 16.36 9.43
C PHE A 265 2.41 16.08 10.68
N PHE A 266 3.56 16.74 10.81
CA PHE A 266 4.12 16.99 12.14
C PHE A 266 3.44 18.26 12.64
N THR A 267 2.30 18.14 13.32
CA THR A 267 1.57 19.32 13.79
C THR A 267 2.03 19.76 15.18
N GLU A 268 2.27 21.07 15.33
CA GLU A 268 2.34 21.79 16.61
C GLU A 268 1.26 21.32 17.59
N HIS A 269 1.62 21.08 18.86
CA HIS A 269 0.80 21.42 20.03
C HIS A 269 1.51 21.02 21.34
N TYR A 270 2.52 21.79 21.78
CA TYR A 270 3.02 21.63 23.15
C TYR A 270 3.15 22.90 24.01
N GLU A 271 2.85 24.12 23.51
CA GLU A 271 2.98 25.33 24.36
C GLU A 271 1.69 26.14 24.65
N SER A 272 0.51 25.78 24.14
CA SER A 272 -0.69 26.67 24.26
C SER A 272 -1.84 26.19 25.17
N GLY A 273 -1.74 25.04 25.83
CA GLY A 273 -2.73 24.59 26.82
C GLY A 273 -4.15 24.35 26.28
N ASN A 274 -4.34 24.26 24.95
CA ASN A 274 -5.63 23.98 24.32
C ASN A 274 -5.54 22.73 23.43
N ILE A 275 -5.58 21.56 24.05
CA ILE A 275 -5.68 20.28 23.33
C ILE A 275 -7.11 20.13 22.82
N LYS A 276 -7.37 20.53 21.57
CA LYS A 276 -8.56 20.06 20.85
C LYS A 276 -8.21 18.72 20.16
N LYS A 277 -8.75 17.63 20.73
CA LYS A 277 -8.91 16.27 20.18
C LYS A 277 -8.05 15.93 18.96
N ILE A 278 -6.83 15.45 19.21
CA ILE A 278 -6.11 14.58 18.27
C ILE A 278 -6.88 13.25 18.22
N LYS A 279 -7.12 12.68 17.03
CA LYS A 279 -7.94 11.45 16.86
C LYS A 279 -7.11 10.19 16.58
N ASN A 280 -5.79 10.31 16.39
CA ASN A 280 -4.96 9.24 15.85
C ASN A 280 -3.94 8.71 16.87
N ASN A 281 -3.43 7.51 16.59
CA ASN A 281 -2.34 6.90 17.36
C ASN A 281 -1.03 7.61 17.02
N LEU A 282 -0.34 8.09 18.04
CA LEU A 282 0.99 8.70 17.92
C LEU A 282 2.03 7.67 18.34
N SER A 283 3.23 7.75 17.78
CA SER A 283 4.39 6.95 18.19
C SER A 283 5.56 7.86 18.52
N LEU A 284 6.20 7.66 19.67
CA LEU A 284 7.43 8.37 20.05
C LEU A 284 8.62 7.45 19.84
N LEU A 285 9.51 7.82 18.92
CA LEU A 285 10.73 7.09 18.62
C LEU A 285 11.90 7.68 19.41
N THR A 286 12.71 6.83 20.05
CA THR A 286 14.00 7.20 20.64
C THR A 286 15.11 6.63 19.77
N LEU A 287 16.16 7.42 19.53
CA LEU A 287 17.31 7.04 18.69
C LEU A 287 18.58 6.87 19.54
N ASN A 288 19.51 6.02 19.11
CA ASN A 288 20.88 6.01 19.65
C ASN A 288 21.78 7.07 18.97
N GLU A 289 23.05 7.15 19.37
CA GLU A 289 24.02 8.10 18.82
C GLU A 289 24.27 7.87 17.33
N GLU A 290 24.06 6.64 16.86
CA GLU A 290 24.10 6.23 15.47
C GLU A 290 22.74 6.36 14.78
N GLY A 291 21.72 7.01 15.36
CA GLY A 291 20.44 7.27 14.69
C GLY A 291 19.53 6.07 14.45
N PHE A 292 19.81 4.92 15.03
CA PHE A 292 18.94 3.73 15.00
C PHE A 292 17.85 3.84 16.07
N VAL A 293 16.65 3.35 15.75
CA VAL A 293 15.50 3.40 16.67
C VAL A 293 15.70 2.38 17.78
N THR A 294 15.93 2.83 19.00
CA THR A 294 16.09 1.95 20.17
C THR A 294 14.79 1.72 20.93
N LYS A 295 13.81 2.62 20.78
CA LYS A 295 12.50 2.52 21.44
C LYS A 295 11.39 3.15 20.61
N ASN A 296 10.21 2.54 20.59
CA ASN A 296 8.99 3.07 20.00
C ASN A 296 7.85 3.01 21.03
N GLU A 297 7.39 4.16 21.52
CA GLU A 297 6.29 4.27 22.47
C GLU A 297 4.99 4.62 21.76
N SER A 298 4.00 3.74 21.80
CA SER A 298 2.67 4.05 21.30
C SER A 298 1.95 4.97 22.28
N LEU A 299 1.38 6.06 21.79
CA LEU A 299 0.62 7.04 22.58
C LEU A 299 -0.84 7.05 22.11
N ASN A 300 -1.77 7.14 23.06
CA ASN A 300 -3.18 7.36 22.73
C ASN A 300 -3.45 8.81 22.29
N ALA A 301 -4.71 9.09 21.94
CA ALA A 301 -5.20 10.42 21.55
C ALA A 301 -4.97 11.55 22.59
N THR A 302 -4.64 11.21 23.84
CA THR A 302 -4.31 12.18 24.90
C THR A 302 -2.80 12.36 25.10
N GLY A 303 -1.96 11.71 24.30
CA GLY A 303 -0.50 11.71 24.42
C GLY A 303 0.03 10.82 25.54
N VAL A 304 -0.82 9.97 26.14
CA VAL A 304 -0.40 9.04 27.21
C VAL A 304 0.04 7.73 26.57
N ALA A 305 1.22 7.24 26.97
CA ALA A 305 1.76 5.97 26.48
C ALA A 305 0.80 4.80 26.76
N THR A 306 0.60 3.95 25.76
CA THR A 306 -0.21 2.72 25.84
C THR A 306 0.64 1.45 25.82
N GLY A 307 1.96 1.59 25.75
CA GLY A 307 2.93 0.52 25.64
C GLY A 307 4.14 0.99 24.85
N HIS A 308 5.21 0.19 24.84
CA HIS A 308 6.36 0.47 24.00
C HIS A 308 7.08 -0.80 23.54
N ILE A 309 7.89 -0.63 22.51
CA ILE A 309 8.76 -1.66 21.97
C ILE A 309 10.19 -1.16 22.09
N ASP A 310 11.06 -1.92 22.74
CA ASP A 310 12.52 -1.70 22.69
C ASP A 310 13.13 -2.56 21.58
N TYR A 311 14.10 -2.01 20.87
CA TYR A 311 14.83 -2.67 19.78
C TYR A 311 16.28 -2.85 20.19
N LEU A 312 16.80 -4.07 20.01
CA LEU A 312 18.19 -4.40 20.28
C LEU A 312 18.90 -4.78 18.97
N TYR A 313 20.16 -4.38 18.86
CA TYR A 313 20.98 -4.50 17.66
C TYR A 313 22.23 -5.35 17.93
N ASN A 314 22.75 -6.04 16.92
CA ASN A 314 24.08 -6.67 16.99
C ASN A 314 25.21 -5.68 16.65
N GLU A 315 26.45 -6.17 16.55
CA GLU A 315 27.63 -5.35 16.21
C GLU A 315 27.62 -4.82 14.76
N ASP A 316 26.81 -5.42 13.89
CA ASP A 316 26.62 -5.04 12.48
C ASP A 316 25.34 -4.18 12.29
N ASP A 317 24.80 -3.63 13.38
CA ASP A 317 23.60 -2.78 13.41
C ASP A 317 22.31 -3.44 12.88
N TYR A 318 22.21 -4.77 12.91
CA TYR A 318 20.99 -5.51 12.60
C TYR A 318 20.14 -5.75 13.84
N ILE A 319 18.82 -5.59 13.72
CA ILE A 319 17.87 -5.87 14.81
C ILE A 319 17.91 -7.36 15.16
N THR A 320 18.17 -7.67 16.43
CA THR A 320 18.21 -9.04 16.96
C THR A 320 17.10 -9.35 17.96
N GLU A 321 16.46 -8.33 18.54
CA GLU A 321 15.38 -8.55 19.50
C GLU A 321 14.42 -7.35 19.54
N TYR A 322 13.12 -7.66 19.62
CA TYR A 322 12.06 -6.72 19.97
C TYR A 322 11.54 -7.08 21.36
N LYS A 323 11.48 -6.13 22.30
CA LYS A 323 10.88 -6.34 23.62
C LYS A 323 9.61 -5.49 23.74
N TYR A 324 8.49 -6.15 23.99
CA TYR A 324 7.18 -5.54 24.10
C TYR A 324 6.86 -5.29 25.57
N TYR A 325 6.42 -4.07 25.88
CA TYR A 325 6.08 -3.64 27.22
C TYR A 325 4.64 -3.12 27.29
N ASN A 326 3.96 -3.44 28.39
CA ASN A 326 2.62 -2.96 28.69
C ASN A 326 2.63 -1.47 29.07
N VAL A 327 1.43 -0.90 29.21
CA VAL A 327 1.20 0.50 29.63
C VAL A 327 1.94 0.86 30.92
N ASP A 328 2.00 -0.07 31.87
CA ASP A 328 2.65 0.13 33.18
C ASP A 328 4.17 -0.07 33.16
N GLY A 329 4.74 -0.34 31.98
CA GLY A 329 6.16 -0.62 31.78
C GLY A 329 6.56 -2.05 32.15
N SER A 330 5.62 -2.92 32.53
CA SER A 330 5.91 -4.33 32.73
C SER A 330 6.25 -5.00 31.40
N PHE A 331 7.25 -5.88 31.43
CA PHE A 331 7.64 -6.69 30.28
C PHE A 331 6.51 -7.67 29.92
N SER A 332 6.12 -7.72 28.66
CA SER A 332 5.02 -8.55 28.16
C SER A 332 5.53 -9.76 27.39
N SER A 333 6.37 -9.52 26.39
CA SER A 333 6.95 -10.58 25.55
C SER A 333 8.19 -10.06 24.81
N ALA A 334 8.97 -10.97 24.23
CA ALA A 334 10.05 -10.61 23.31
C ALA A 334 9.95 -11.42 22.02
N LEU A 335 10.39 -10.85 20.90
CA LEU A 335 10.63 -11.55 19.65
C LEU A 335 12.14 -11.50 19.36
N LYS A 336 12.82 -12.64 19.43
CA LYS A 336 14.23 -12.75 19.09
C LYS A 336 14.40 -13.17 17.64
N LEU A 337 15.35 -12.53 16.97
CA LEU A 337 15.79 -12.81 15.63
C LEU A 337 17.22 -13.35 15.65
N THR A 338 17.45 -14.43 14.91
CA THR A 338 18.80 -14.80 14.48
C THR A 338 18.98 -14.22 13.09
N VAL A 339 20.02 -13.42 12.88
CA VAL A 339 20.31 -12.77 11.59
C VAL A 339 21.63 -13.25 11.01
N ASP A 340 21.73 -13.34 9.69
CA ASP A 340 23.01 -13.59 9.00
C ASP A 340 23.82 -12.30 8.79
N SER A 341 24.95 -12.41 8.10
CA SER A 341 25.85 -11.27 7.82
C SER A 341 25.27 -10.22 6.88
N ASP A 342 24.20 -10.55 6.16
CA ASP A 342 23.50 -9.63 5.26
C ASP A 342 22.26 -9.01 5.94
N GLY A 343 21.99 -9.37 7.20
CA GLY A 343 20.85 -8.90 7.99
C GLY A 343 19.57 -9.71 7.78
N ASN A 344 19.61 -10.85 7.09
CA ASN A 344 18.44 -11.67 6.85
C ASN A 344 18.05 -12.44 8.13
N ALA A 345 16.77 -12.38 8.52
CA ALA A 345 16.28 -13.04 9.73
C ALA A 345 16.07 -14.55 9.52
N LEU A 346 17.10 -15.35 9.82
CA LEU A 346 17.12 -16.82 9.72
C LEU A 346 16.14 -17.52 10.67
N SER A 347 15.85 -16.94 11.83
CA SER A 347 14.86 -17.50 12.76
C SER A 347 14.12 -16.42 13.54
N ARG A 348 12.84 -16.64 13.85
CA ARG A 348 11.98 -15.74 14.64
C ARG A 348 11.32 -16.53 15.77
N ILE A 349 11.67 -16.22 17.02
CA ILE A 349 11.18 -16.94 18.20
C ILE A 349 10.57 -15.94 19.18
N ARG A 350 9.32 -16.15 19.57
CA ARG A 350 8.66 -15.31 20.58
C ARG A 350 8.81 -15.94 21.97
N PHE A 351 8.97 -15.10 22.99
CA PHE A 351 9.07 -15.48 24.39
C PHE A 351 8.01 -14.73 25.20
N ASN A 352 7.42 -15.39 26.20
CA ASN A 352 6.57 -14.72 27.18
C ASN A 352 7.40 -14.01 28.26
N GLN A 353 6.72 -13.40 29.23
CA GLN A 353 7.35 -12.69 30.36
C GLN A 353 8.27 -13.57 31.23
N ASP A 354 8.02 -14.88 31.29
CA ASP A 354 8.77 -15.86 32.08
C ASP A 354 9.96 -16.44 31.29
N GLY A 355 10.14 -16.02 30.03
CA GLY A 355 11.20 -16.51 29.15
C GLY A 355 10.89 -17.85 28.49
N GLU A 356 9.65 -18.32 28.57
CA GLU A 356 9.19 -19.53 27.87
C GLU A 356 8.88 -19.20 26.42
N ILE A 357 9.17 -20.15 25.52
CA ILE A 357 8.93 -19.99 24.08
C ILE A 357 7.42 -20.00 23.82
N LEU A 358 6.95 -18.99 23.10
CA LEU A 358 5.60 -18.92 22.54
C LEU A 358 5.65 -19.43 21.10
N TYR A 359 5.02 -20.58 20.86
CA TYR A 359 4.87 -21.15 19.53
C TYR A 359 3.75 -20.45 18.74
N PRO A 360 3.87 -20.37 17.40
CA PRO A 360 4.89 -21.00 16.55
C PRO A 360 6.25 -20.26 16.55
N LYS A 361 7.33 -21.01 16.27
CA LYS A 361 8.61 -20.43 15.82
C LYS A 361 8.70 -20.48 14.30
N TYR A 362 9.56 -19.63 13.74
CA TYR A 362 9.77 -19.55 12.29
C TYR A 362 11.25 -19.68 11.96
N GLU A 363 11.56 -20.42 10.89
CA GLU A 363 12.90 -20.55 10.32
C GLU A 363 12.84 -20.20 8.83
N SER A 364 13.80 -19.40 8.35
CA SER A 364 13.80 -18.86 6.99
C SER A 364 15.10 -19.19 6.26
N GLU A 365 15.02 -19.50 4.98
CA GLU A 365 16.17 -19.65 4.08
C GLU A 365 16.17 -18.52 3.06
N TYR A 366 17.35 -17.97 2.77
CA TYR A 366 17.53 -16.84 1.86
C TYR A 366 18.48 -17.20 0.71
N THR A 367 18.25 -16.64 -0.47
CA THR A 367 19.17 -16.68 -1.62
C THR A 367 19.28 -15.28 -2.20
N ASN A 368 20.50 -14.71 -2.23
CA ASN A 368 20.76 -13.34 -2.69
C ASN A 368 19.88 -12.28 -1.98
N GLY A 369 19.64 -12.44 -0.67
CA GLY A 369 18.80 -11.55 0.13
C GLY A 369 17.28 -11.71 -0.05
N LEU A 370 16.83 -12.67 -0.87
CA LEU A 370 15.41 -12.99 -1.05
C LEU A 370 15.03 -14.21 -0.20
N GLU A 371 13.95 -14.14 0.57
CA GLU A 371 13.44 -15.26 1.39
C GLU A 371 12.86 -16.31 0.43
N VAL A 372 13.56 -17.44 0.26
CA VAL A 372 13.14 -18.52 -0.66
C VAL A 372 12.33 -19.61 0.04
N LYS A 373 12.43 -19.69 1.37
CA LYS A 373 11.67 -20.66 2.17
C LYS A 373 11.40 -20.13 3.57
N LEU A 374 10.21 -20.43 4.10
CA LEU A 374 9.82 -20.15 5.48
C LEU A 374 9.16 -21.41 6.06
N ILE A 375 9.68 -21.88 7.20
CA ILE A 375 9.17 -23.05 7.92
C ILE A 375 8.51 -22.54 9.21
N ARG A 376 7.24 -22.89 9.40
CA ARG A 376 6.51 -22.68 10.65
C ARG A 376 6.60 -23.95 11.47
N ILE A 377 7.11 -23.84 12.70
CA ILE A 377 7.31 -24.97 13.60
C ILE A 377 6.41 -24.78 14.83
N GLU A 378 5.68 -25.83 15.17
CA GLU A 378 4.75 -25.90 16.30
C GLU A 378 5.14 -27.04 17.23
N LEU A 379 4.57 -27.06 18.44
CA LEU A 379 4.66 -28.22 19.31
C LEU A 379 3.52 -29.20 18.98
N ASN A 380 3.85 -30.48 18.89
CA ASN A 380 2.84 -31.53 18.82
C ASN A 380 2.26 -31.85 20.22
N GLU A 381 1.36 -32.83 20.29
CA GLU A 381 0.74 -33.29 21.54
C GLU A 381 1.71 -33.84 22.59
N ASN A 382 2.97 -34.11 22.22
CA ASN A 382 4.03 -34.60 23.10
C ASN A 382 5.08 -33.52 23.44
N ASP A 383 4.77 -32.24 23.19
CA ASP A 383 5.70 -31.11 23.33
C ASP A 383 6.98 -31.25 22.49
N GLU A 384 6.92 -31.96 21.36
CA GLU A 384 8.02 -32.06 20.40
C GLU A 384 7.83 -31.05 19.26
N GLU A 385 8.92 -30.36 18.88
CA GLU A 385 8.92 -29.47 17.74
C GLU A 385 8.69 -30.23 16.44
N THR A 386 7.71 -29.78 15.67
CA THR A 386 7.31 -30.41 14.42
C THR A 386 6.93 -29.32 13.40
N GLU A 387 7.33 -29.51 12.15
CA GLU A 387 7.04 -28.57 11.07
C GLU A 387 5.55 -28.61 10.73
N SER A 388 4.86 -27.48 10.85
CA SER A 388 3.42 -27.38 10.57
C SER A 388 3.12 -26.91 9.16
N PHE A 389 3.89 -25.93 8.68
CA PHE A 389 3.77 -25.36 7.34
C PHE A 389 5.15 -25.06 6.76
N VAL A 390 5.32 -25.32 5.47
CA VAL A 390 6.48 -24.89 4.67
C VAL A 390 5.96 -23.99 3.56
N TYR A 391 6.52 -22.79 3.46
CA TYR A 391 6.27 -21.84 2.40
C TYR A 391 7.50 -21.78 1.51
N ASP A 392 7.38 -22.14 0.23
CA ASP A 392 8.44 -21.95 -0.76
C ASP A 392 8.11 -20.74 -1.64
N PHE A 393 9.08 -19.86 -1.85
CA PHE A 393 8.94 -18.64 -2.64
C PHE A 393 9.81 -18.70 -3.89
N GLU A 394 9.23 -18.39 -5.04
CA GLU A 394 9.95 -18.28 -6.31
C GLU A 394 9.94 -16.86 -6.84
N TYR A 395 11.10 -16.41 -7.33
CA TYR A 395 11.29 -15.08 -7.89
C TYR A 395 11.74 -15.17 -9.34
N ASN A 396 11.34 -14.20 -10.16
CA ASN A 396 11.84 -14.07 -11.53
C ASN A 396 13.25 -13.41 -11.56
N SER A 397 13.80 -13.21 -12.77
CA SER A 397 15.11 -12.57 -12.97
C SER A 397 15.19 -11.10 -12.55
N GLU A 398 14.04 -10.45 -12.31
CA GLU A 398 13.92 -9.07 -11.83
C GLU A 398 13.71 -9.03 -10.31
N ASN A 399 13.83 -10.17 -9.62
CA ASN A 399 13.58 -10.36 -8.19
C ASN A 399 12.12 -10.08 -7.76
N LEU A 400 11.15 -10.21 -8.68
CA LEU A 400 9.73 -10.14 -8.36
C LEU A 400 9.21 -11.52 -7.93
N LEU A 401 8.47 -11.59 -6.83
CA LEU A 401 7.84 -12.82 -6.34
C LEU A 401 6.81 -13.31 -7.37
N VAL A 402 7.03 -14.46 -7.99
CA VAL A 402 6.14 -15.06 -9.00
C VAL A 402 5.35 -16.24 -8.48
N ARG A 403 5.79 -16.88 -7.38
CA ARG A 403 5.04 -17.97 -6.77
C ARG A 403 5.27 -18.07 -5.26
N GLU A 404 4.20 -18.31 -4.51
CA GLU A 404 4.22 -18.76 -3.12
C GLU A 404 3.55 -20.14 -3.05
N LEU A 405 4.23 -21.12 -2.46
CA LEU A 405 3.74 -22.48 -2.30
C LEU A 405 3.69 -22.84 -0.81
N GLN A 406 2.50 -22.93 -0.24
CA GLN A 406 2.29 -23.35 1.14
C GLN A 406 1.94 -24.85 1.18
N THR A 407 2.76 -25.63 1.89
CA THR A 407 2.57 -27.05 2.14
C THR A 407 2.26 -27.29 3.61
N GLN A 408 1.10 -27.87 3.93
CA GLN A 408 0.75 -28.31 5.28
C GLN A 408 1.19 -29.76 5.52
N ILE A 409 1.86 -30.03 6.64
CA ILE A 409 2.56 -31.31 6.87
C ILE A 409 1.73 -32.36 7.63
N TYR A 410 0.81 -31.97 8.53
CA TYR A 410 0.17 -32.94 9.45
C TYR A 410 -0.95 -33.80 8.87
N GLU A 411 -1.60 -33.40 7.79
CA GLU A 411 -2.78 -34.09 7.26
C GLU A 411 -2.78 -33.98 5.73
N GLU A 412 -2.51 -35.08 5.03
CA GLU A 412 -2.70 -35.22 3.58
C GLU A 412 -2.29 -33.99 2.74
N THR A 413 -0.99 -33.66 2.70
CA THR A 413 -0.34 -32.63 1.84
C THR A 413 -1.31 -31.64 1.20
N GLN A 414 -1.92 -30.75 1.99
CA GLN A 414 -2.66 -29.64 1.44
C GLN A 414 -1.65 -28.64 0.90
N VAL A 415 -1.77 -28.38 -0.39
CA VAL A 415 -0.91 -27.44 -1.11
C VAL A 415 -1.77 -26.28 -1.54
N ASN A 416 -1.44 -25.11 -1.03
CA ASN A 416 -1.98 -23.85 -1.52
C ASN A 416 -0.87 -23.17 -2.33
N THR A 417 -1.16 -22.83 -3.58
CA THR A 417 -0.24 -22.12 -4.45
C THR A 417 -0.82 -20.75 -4.75
N ILE A 418 -0.03 -19.70 -4.66
CA ILE A 418 -0.35 -18.37 -5.18
C ILE A 418 0.65 -18.07 -6.28
N GLU A 419 0.17 -17.89 -7.51
CA GLU A 419 0.98 -17.47 -8.66
C GLU A 419 0.74 -16.00 -8.95
N TYR A 420 1.82 -15.24 -9.16
CA TYR A 420 1.79 -13.81 -9.45
C TYR A 420 2.27 -13.57 -10.88
N ASN A 421 1.45 -12.91 -11.69
CA ASN A 421 1.76 -12.57 -13.08
C ASN A 421 2.01 -11.07 -13.21
N TYR A 422 3.03 -10.71 -13.99
CA TYR A 422 3.44 -9.33 -14.19
C TYR A 422 3.50 -8.96 -15.67
N SER A 423 3.27 -7.69 -15.98
CA SER A 423 3.57 -7.04 -17.26
C SER A 423 4.60 -5.94 -17.01
N GLY A 424 5.87 -6.23 -17.35
CA GLY A 424 7.00 -5.47 -16.79
C GLY A 424 7.06 -5.64 -15.27
N ASN A 425 7.21 -4.53 -14.54
CA ASN A 425 7.23 -4.54 -13.07
C ASN A 425 5.84 -4.40 -12.43
N ASN A 426 4.77 -4.34 -13.22
CA ASN A 426 3.42 -4.16 -12.72
C ASN A 426 2.76 -5.53 -12.54
N LEU A 427 2.31 -5.82 -11.32
CA LEU A 427 1.49 -7.01 -11.03
C LEU A 427 0.16 -6.88 -11.79
N THR A 428 -0.13 -7.82 -12.69
CA THR A 428 -1.35 -7.82 -13.51
C THR A 428 -2.39 -8.80 -13.01
N SER A 429 -1.98 -9.86 -12.34
CA SER A 429 -2.91 -10.78 -11.68
C SER A 429 -2.23 -11.65 -10.63
N SER A 430 -2.98 -12.18 -9.68
CA SER A 430 -2.57 -13.31 -8.84
C SER A 430 -3.61 -14.42 -8.87
N THR A 431 -3.18 -15.67 -8.99
CA THR A 431 -4.06 -16.85 -8.91
C THR A 431 -3.74 -17.64 -7.67
N SER A 432 -4.70 -17.76 -6.76
CA SER A 432 -4.59 -18.63 -5.59
C SER A 432 -5.33 -19.93 -5.87
N THR A 433 -4.62 -21.05 -5.85
CA THR A 433 -5.15 -22.39 -6.03
C THR A 433 -4.94 -23.21 -4.75
N SER A 434 -6.01 -23.77 -4.23
CA SER A 434 -6.04 -24.74 -3.14
C SER A 434 -6.68 -26.03 -3.64
N GLN A 435 -6.66 -27.11 -2.84
CA GLN A 435 -7.35 -28.36 -3.21
C GLN A 435 -8.86 -28.16 -3.50
N ALA A 436 -9.49 -27.18 -2.87
CA ALA A 436 -10.95 -26.99 -2.94
C ALA A 436 -11.39 -25.82 -3.85
N TYR A 437 -10.52 -24.81 -4.05
CA TYR A 437 -10.88 -23.58 -4.74
C TYR A 437 -9.71 -23.01 -5.53
N SER A 438 -10.00 -22.43 -6.69
CA SER A 438 -9.06 -21.58 -7.43
C SER A 438 -9.73 -20.24 -7.70
N TYR A 439 -9.06 -19.14 -7.37
CA TYR A 439 -9.53 -17.79 -7.70
C TYR A 439 -8.39 -16.97 -8.28
N THR A 440 -8.71 -16.16 -9.29
CA THR A 440 -7.77 -15.22 -9.92
C THR A 440 -8.24 -13.80 -9.64
N THR A 441 -7.32 -12.99 -9.16
CA THR A 441 -7.48 -11.56 -8.93
C THR A 441 -6.70 -10.83 -10.01
N TYR A 442 -7.36 -10.05 -10.85
CA TYR A 442 -6.70 -9.19 -11.85
C TYR A 442 -6.49 -7.80 -11.28
N TYR A 443 -5.32 -7.20 -11.53
CA TYR A 443 -4.99 -5.85 -11.09
C TYR A 443 -4.94 -4.92 -12.31
N ASP A 444 -5.63 -3.80 -12.25
CA ASP A 444 -5.46 -2.72 -13.23
C ASP A 444 -4.22 -1.84 -12.90
N GLU A 445 -3.94 -0.84 -13.72
CA GLU A 445 -2.78 0.07 -13.56
C GLU A 445 -2.78 0.83 -12.22
N ILE A 446 -3.91 0.89 -11.52
CA ILE A 446 -4.06 1.56 -10.21
C ILE A 446 -4.32 0.56 -9.06
N GLY A 447 -4.20 -0.74 -9.33
CA GLY A 447 -4.31 -1.81 -8.33
C GLY A 447 -5.73 -2.24 -7.97
N ARG A 448 -6.75 -1.91 -8.77
CA ARG A 448 -8.11 -2.41 -8.57
C ARG A 448 -8.18 -3.87 -8.95
N THR A 449 -8.86 -4.64 -8.12
CA THR A 449 -9.12 -6.05 -8.38
C THR A 449 -10.35 -6.26 -9.27
N LEU A 450 -10.44 -7.38 -9.99
CA LEU A 450 -11.70 -7.89 -10.57
C LEU A 450 -11.98 -9.28 -9.98
N TYR A 451 -13.23 -9.56 -9.58
CA TYR A 451 -13.62 -10.82 -8.94
C TYR A 451 -14.87 -11.40 -9.61
N ASP A 452 -14.71 -12.53 -10.30
CA ASP A 452 -15.80 -13.43 -10.75
C ASP A 452 -16.93 -12.74 -11.53
N ASP A 453 -16.63 -12.30 -12.76
CA ASP A 453 -17.52 -11.62 -13.75
C ASP A 453 -18.22 -10.33 -13.27
N LYS A 454 -18.03 -9.93 -12.01
CA LYS A 454 -18.50 -8.66 -11.45
C LYS A 454 -17.30 -7.75 -11.17
N GLU A 455 -17.44 -6.47 -11.48
CA GLU A 455 -16.43 -5.48 -11.10
C GLU A 455 -16.44 -5.32 -9.58
N VAL A 456 -15.43 -5.90 -8.92
CA VAL A 456 -15.23 -5.78 -7.46
C VAL A 456 -13.95 -5.00 -7.21
N ILE A 457 -14.10 -3.70 -6.96
CA ILE A 457 -12.97 -2.81 -6.68
C ILE A 457 -12.54 -2.99 -5.23
N ASN A 458 -11.46 -3.73 -4.99
CA ASN A 458 -10.80 -3.71 -3.68
C ASN A 458 -9.76 -2.58 -3.63
N VAL A 459 -9.76 -1.84 -2.53
CA VAL A 459 -8.70 -0.89 -2.15
C VAL A 459 -7.90 -1.55 -1.06
N LEU A 460 -6.64 -1.87 -1.37
CA LEU A 460 -5.71 -2.47 -0.44
C LEU A 460 -4.79 -1.41 0.18
N ASP A 461 -4.22 -1.69 1.34
CA ASP A 461 -3.11 -0.92 1.88
C ASP A 461 -1.76 -1.37 1.29
N TYR A 462 -0.66 -0.73 1.69
CA TYR A 462 0.68 -1.05 1.18
C TYR A 462 1.18 -2.44 1.58
N LYS A 463 0.51 -3.12 2.53
CA LYS A 463 0.79 -4.50 2.93
C LYS A 463 -0.14 -5.50 2.23
N GLY A 464 -0.99 -5.04 1.31
CA GLY A 464 -1.97 -5.87 0.61
C GLY A 464 -3.24 -6.18 1.42
N ARG A 465 -3.44 -5.54 2.59
CA ARG A 465 -4.63 -5.77 3.43
C ARG A 465 -5.84 -5.02 2.87
N LEU A 466 -7.02 -5.63 2.95
CA LEU A 466 -8.25 -5.03 2.45
C LEU A 466 -8.71 -3.86 3.32
N LEU A 467 -8.82 -2.65 2.74
CA LEU A 467 -9.35 -1.46 3.43
C LEU A 467 -10.78 -1.12 2.99
N GLU A 468 -11.07 -1.31 1.71
CA GLU A 468 -12.38 -1.02 1.14
C GLU A 468 -12.68 -1.99 0.00
N ARG A 469 -13.94 -2.38 -0.14
CA ARG A 469 -14.42 -3.17 -1.27
C ARG A 469 -15.66 -2.52 -1.85
N GLN A 470 -15.66 -2.27 -3.16
CA GLN A 470 -16.82 -1.79 -3.89
C GLN A 470 -17.29 -2.84 -4.87
N TYR A 471 -18.59 -3.12 -4.95
CA TYR A 471 -19.15 -4.09 -5.89
C TYR A 471 -20.64 -3.86 -6.14
N GLU A 472 -21.17 -4.39 -7.24
CA GLU A 472 -22.62 -4.34 -7.52
C GLU A 472 -23.36 -5.56 -6.94
N ASP A 473 -24.39 -5.30 -6.14
CA ASP A 473 -25.25 -6.31 -5.52
C ASP A 473 -26.73 -5.92 -5.67
N ASP A 474 -27.50 -6.74 -6.37
CA ASP A 474 -28.93 -6.50 -6.66
C ASP A 474 -29.24 -5.08 -7.19
N GLY A 475 -28.38 -4.53 -8.04
CA GLY A 475 -28.53 -3.19 -8.63
C GLY A 475 -28.10 -2.04 -7.73
N TYR A 476 -27.45 -2.32 -6.60
CA TYR A 476 -26.83 -1.33 -5.73
C TYR A 476 -25.31 -1.37 -5.84
N ASN A 477 -24.69 -0.21 -5.85
CA ASN A 477 -23.25 -0.08 -5.61
C ASN A 477 -23.00 -0.20 -4.10
N VAL A 478 -22.39 -1.30 -3.68
CA VAL A 478 -22.08 -1.61 -2.30
C VAL A 478 -20.66 -1.20 -2.00
N VAL A 479 -20.43 -0.48 -0.89
CA VAL A 479 -19.10 -0.13 -0.38
C VAL A 479 -18.94 -0.68 1.03
N GLU A 480 -18.04 -1.65 1.19
CA GLU A 480 -17.62 -2.23 2.45
C GLU A 480 -16.29 -1.61 2.89
N ILE A 481 -16.18 -1.19 4.15
CA ILE A 481 -14.97 -0.61 4.74
C ILE A 481 -14.51 -1.54 5.86
N PHE A 482 -13.22 -1.84 5.87
CA PHE A 482 -12.60 -2.79 6.78
C PHE A 482 -11.59 -2.07 7.69
N ASP A 483 -11.33 -2.63 8.87
CA ASP A 483 -10.24 -2.19 9.74
C ASP A 483 -8.89 -2.85 9.37
N LEU A 484 -7.86 -2.60 10.20
CA LEU A 484 -6.50 -3.13 9.99
C LEU A 484 -6.36 -4.65 10.16
N TYR A 485 -7.41 -5.32 10.66
CA TYR A 485 -7.51 -6.77 10.84
C TYR A 485 -8.47 -7.40 9.80
N GLU A 486 -8.87 -6.63 8.80
CA GLU A 486 -9.83 -7.02 7.76
C GLU A 486 -11.23 -7.36 8.31
N GLU A 487 -11.60 -6.78 9.45
CA GLU A 487 -12.96 -6.86 10.00
C GLU A 487 -13.85 -5.75 9.41
N LEU A 488 -15.08 -6.10 8.99
CA LEU A 488 -16.03 -5.17 8.36
C LEU A 488 -16.53 -4.13 9.39
N MET A 489 -16.15 -2.87 9.18
CA MET A 489 -16.52 -1.74 10.03
C MET A 489 -17.82 -1.07 9.58
N GLU A 490 -17.97 -0.89 8.27
CA GLU A 490 -19.08 -0.14 7.69
C GLU A 490 -19.48 -0.74 6.33
N LYS A 491 -20.79 -0.80 6.06
CA LYS A 491 -21.32 -1.22 4.76
C LYS A 491 -22.35 -0.21 4.26
N LYS A 492 -22.10 0.37 3.08
CA LYS A 492 -22.95 1.36 2.42
C LYS A 492 -23.52 0.78 1.15
N PHE A 493 -24.76 1.13 0.85
CA PHE A 493 -25.44 0.80 -0.40
C PHE A 493 -25.82 2.11 -1.06
N TYR A 494 -25.47 2.24 -2.34
CA TYR A 494 -25.77 3.37 -3.18
C TYR A 494 -26.65 2.89 -4.33
N ASP A 495 -27.66 3.67 -4.68
CA ASP A 495 -28.43 3.39 -5.91
C ASP A 495 -27.62 3.73 -7.17
N SER A 496 -28.21 3.49 -8.34
CA SER A 496 -27.61 3.79 -9.64
C SER A 496 -27.31 5.28 -9.91
N ASN A 497 -27.78 6.20 -9.04
CA ASN A 497 -27.43 7.62 -9.09
C ASN A 497 -26.43 8.01 -7.99
N GLU A 498 -25.71 7.03 -7.43
CA GLU A 498 -24.74 7.19 -6.34
C GLU A 498 -25.33 7.81 -5.07
N LYS A 499 -26.65 7.73 -4.89
CA LYS A 499 -27.28 8.21 -3.67
C LYS A 499 -27.21 7.12 -2.62
N LEU A 500 -26.64 7.45 -1.46
CA LEU A 500 -26.63 6.56 -0.30
C LEU A 500 -28.07 6.20 0.09
N VAL A 501 -28.46 4.95 -0.13
CA VAL A 501 -29.80 4.44 0.20
C VAL A 501 -29.82 3.74 1.55
N LYS A 502 -28.72 3.09 1.92
CA LYS A 502 -28.61 2.34 3.18
C LYS A 502 -27.18 2.39 3.68
N LYS A 503 -27.03 2.54 5.00
CA LYS A 503 -25.74 2.50 5.68
C LYS A 503 -25.88 1.61 6.92
N ILE A 504 -24.93 0.70 7.11
CA ILE A 504 -24.84 -0.21 8.24
C ILE A 504 -23.54 0.11 8.98
N ASP A 505 -23.67 0.74 10.14
CA ASP A 505 -22.56 0.96 11.09
C ASP A 505 -22.48 -0.22 12.06
N ASN A 506 -21.28 -0.76 12.32
CA ASN A 506 -21.04 -1.83 13.29
C ASN A 506 -21.97 -3.05 13.11
N SER A 507 -21.74 -3.83 12.05
CA SER A 507 -22.44 -5.09 11.88
C SER A 507 -22.14 -6.05 13.03
N VAL A 508 -23.16 -6.47 13.77
CA VAL A 508 -23.06 -7.68 14.60
C VAL A 508 -22.94 -8.85 13.63
N VAL A 509 -21.75 -9.44 13.55
CA VAL A 509 -21.46 -10.60 12.72
C VAL A 509 -21.91 -11.84 13.46
N ILE A 510 -23.03 -12.44 13.05
CA ILE A 510 -23.43 -13.76 13.56
C ILE A 510 -22.68 -14.81 12.73
N LYS A 511 -21.71 -15.47 13.37
CA LYS A 511 -21.00 -16.63 12.82
C LYS A 511 -21.77 -17.88 13.25
N TYR A 512 -22.15 -18.75 12.32
CA TYR A 512 -22.70 -20.06 12.67
C TYR A 512 -21.96 -21.17 11.93
N TRP A 513 -22.01 -22.36 12.55
CA TRP A 513 -21.34 -23.57 12.09
C TRP A 513 -22.40 -24.59 11.71
N GLU A 514 -22.24 -25.20 10.54
CA GLU A 514 -23.07 -26.32 10.09
C GLU A 514 -22.13 -27.49 9.79
N ASN A 515 -22.31 -28.62 10.50
CA ASN A 515 -21.50 -29.82 10.33
C ASN A 515 -19.97 -29.61 10.44
N GLY A 516 -19.53 -28.72 11.34
CA GLY A 516 -18.10 -28.44 11.54
C GLY A 516 -17.46 -27.54 10.48
N HIS A 517 -18.22 -27.10 9.46
CA HIS A 517 -17.73 -26.17 8.44
C HIS A 517 -18.32 -24.77 8.63
N ARG A 518 -17.48 -23.76 8.42
CA ARG A 518 -17.85 -22.33 8.47
C ARG A 518 -18.71 -22.00 7.25
N LYS A 519 -19.94 -21.52 7.45
CA LYS A 519 -20.80 -20.99 6.36
C LYS A 519 -21.18 -19.52 6.57
N PHE A 520 -21.71 -18.95 5.48
CA PHE A 520 -21.74 -17.53 5.13
C PHE A 520 -22.51 -16.61 6.09
N MET A 521 -22.23 -15.32 5.91
CA MET A 521 -22.36 -14.20 6.84
C MET A 521 -23.64 -13.38 6.58
N THR A 522 -24.51 -13.23 7.58
CA THR A 522 -25.58 -12.21 7.55
C THR A 522 -25.32 -11.15 8.61
N SER A 523 -25.29 -9.89 8.19
CA SER A 523 -25.22 -8.71 9.05
C SER A 523 -26.61 -8.11 9.25
N PHE A 524 -27.03 -7.87 10.49
CA PHE A 524 -28.30 -7.20 10.80
C PHE A 524 -28.09 -5.80 11.40
N ALA A 525 -28.99 -4.88 11.08
CA ALA A 525 -29.09 -3.56 11.69
C ALA A 525 -30.23 -3.54 12.71
N VAL A 526 -30.01 -3.02 13.91
CA VAL A 526 -31.08 -2.72 14.87
C VAL A 526 -31.22 -1.20 14.97
N ARG A 527 -32.27 -0.62 14.34
CA ARG A 527 -32.97 0.59 14.82
C ARG A 527 -34.27 0.86 14.04
N ASN A 528 -35.35 1.03 14.81
CA ASN A 528 -36.68 1.58 14.49
C ASN A 528 -37.54 0.81 13.48
N MET A 529 -38.39 -0.10 13.98
CA MET A 529 -39.67 -0.40 13.33
C MET A 529 -40.82 -0.43 14.35
N ASN A 530 -41.71 0.55 14.25
CA ASN A 530 -43.09 0.41 14.70
C ASN A 530 -43.85 -0.30 13.60
N LEU A 531 -44.41 -1.49 13.87
CA LEU A 531 -45.61 -2.01 13.19
C LEU A 531 -46.11 -3.26 13.94
N ILE A 532 -47.14 -3.06 14.77
CA ILE A 532 -48.08 -4.11 15.16
C ILE A 532 -49.31 -3.91 14.28
N GLU A 533 -49.60 -4.85 13.38
CA GLU A 533 -50.98 -5.26 13.12
C GLU A 533 -51.03 -6.79 13.00
N SER A 534 -52.02 -7.33 13.69
CA SER A 534 -52.28 -8.72 14.07
C SER A 534 -52.33 -9.75 12.93
N PHE A 535 -51.86 -10.98 13.21
CA PHE A 535 -52.30 -12.19 12.51
C PHE A 535 -52.96 -13.19 13.46
N SER A 536 -54.03 -13.82 12.96
CA SER A 536 -54.85 -14.79 13.64
C SER A 536 -54.27 -16.22 13.57
N LYS A 537 -54.71 -17.01 14.55
CA LYS A 537 -54.28 -18.34 15.03
C LYS A 537 -54.25 -19.53 14.03
N THR A 538 -54.14 -19.37 12.70
CA THR A 538 -54.43 -20.49 11.77
C THR A 538 -53.35 -20.92 10.77
N ASP A 539 -52.18 -20.29 10.68
CA ASP A 539 -51.19 -20.66 9.64
C ASP A 539 -49.88 -21.25 10.19
N PHE A 540 -49.98 -22.18 11.16
CA PHE A 540 -48.82 -22.90 11.73
C PHE A 540 -48.91 -24.43 11.56
N GLU A 541 -49.34 -24.90 10.39
CA GLU A 541 -49.14 -26.31 10.03
C GLU A 541 -48.24 -26.40 8.79
N TYR A 542 -47.09 -27.04 9.00
CA TYR A 542 -46.05 -27.39 8.03
C TYR A 542 -45.18 -26.24 7.49
N HIS A 543 -44.19 -25.70 8.23
CA HIS A 543 -43.07 -24.96 7.61
C HIS A 543 -41.78 -25.03 8.44
N HIS A 544 -40.63 -25.15 7.77
CA HIS A 544 -39.35 -24.72 8.32
C HIS A 544 -39.45 -23.20 8.57
N PRO A 545 -38.92 -22.65 9.68
CA PRO A 545 -39.02 -21.22 9.92
C PRO A 545 -38.38 -20.46 8.76
N THR A 546 -39.23 -19.80 7.99
CA THR A 546 -38.86 -18.94 6.88
C THR A 546 -37.94 -17.83 7.38
N GLN A 547 -37.19 -17.21 6.47
CA GLN A 547 -36.37 -16.03 6.77
C GLN A 547 -37.18 -14.93 7.49
N LYS A 548 -38.50 -14.89 7.28
CA LYS A 548 -39.46 -14.00 7.95
C LYS A 548 -39.77 -14.40 9.40
N GLU A 549 -39.93 -15.69 9.71
CA GLU A 549 -40.18 -16.16 11.09
C GLU A 549 -38.92 -16.07 11.96
N GLN A 550 -37.74 -16.30 11.36
CA GLN A 550 -36.45 -16.00 11.98
C GLN A 550 -36.31 -14.50 12.24
N PHE A 551 -36.79 -13.66 11.31
CA PHE A 551 -36.83 -12.21 11.44
C PHE A 551 -37.79 -11.72 12.53
N GLU A 552 -38.93 -12.39 12.74
CA GLU A 552 -39.89 -12.06 13.81
C GLU A 552 -39.35 -12.46 15.20
N LEU A 553 -38.68 -13.62 15.31
CA LEU A 553 -37.99 -14.03 16.55
C LEU A 553 -36.84 -13.07 16.90
N LEU A 554 -36.04 -12.67 15.90
CA LEU A 554 -34.98 -11.67 16.05
C LEU A 554 -35.52 -10.25 16.30
N SER A 555 -36.71 -9.91 15.79
CA SER A 555 -37.39 -8.63 16.09
C SER A 555 -37.90 -8.59 17.53
N TYR A 556 -38.34 -9.73 18.08
CA TYR A 556 -38.71 -9.86 19.48
C TYR A 556 -37.50 -9.66 20.41
N VAL A 557 -36.36 -10.28 20.10
CA VAL A 557 -35.07 -10.06 20.80
C VAL A 557 -34.54 -8.63 20.58
N GLY A 558 -34.78 -8.05 19.39
CA GLY A 558 -34.42 -6.70 18.99
C GLY A 558 -35.05 -5.59 19.84
N ASN A 559 -36.23 -5.84 20.43
CA ASN A 559 -36.91 -4.88 21.30
C ASN A 559 -36.28 -4.74 22.71
N HIS A 560 -35.25 -5.52 23.05
CA HIS A 560 -34.53 -5.42 24.32
C HIS A 560 -33.15 -4.75 24.25
N PHE A 561 -32.76 -4.19 23.10
CA PHE A 561 -31.56 -3.35 23.04
C PHE A 561 -31.87 -1.91 23.48
N SER A 562 -31.58 -1.59 24.74
CA SER A 562 -31.55 -0.22 25.22
C SER A 562 -30.12 0.36 25.15
N TYR A 563 -30.03 1.59 24.68
CA TYR A 563 -28.89 2.47 24.93
C TYR A 563 -29.38 3.51 25.93
N ASP A 564 -28.55 3.90 26.90
CA ASP A 564 -28.87 5.06 27.71
C ASP A 564 -28.79 6.36 26.89
N GLU A 565 -29.19 7.48 27.48
CA GLU A 565 -29.14 8.81 26.87
C GLU A 565 -27.71 9.26 26.48
N ASN A 566 -26.67 8.52 26.91
CA ASN A 566 -25.26 8.78 26.61
C ASN A 566 -24.68 7.81 25.56
N GLY A 567 -25.49 6.90 25.01
CA GLY A 567 -25.06 5.96 23.99
C GLY A 567 -24.26 4.76 24.51
N VAL A 568 -24.36 4.44 25.80
CA VAL A 568 -23.72 3.25 26.38
C VAL A 568 -24.56 2.01 26.06
N LYS A 569 -23.91 0.96 25.53
CA LYS A 569 -24.54 -0.34 25.21
C LYS A 569 -24.92 -1.07 26.50
N LEU A 570 -26.22 -1.25 26.77
CA LEU A 570 -26.70 -1.87 28.01
C LEU A 570 -26.88 -3.40 27.89
N ALA A 571 -26.95 -3.95 26.67
CA ALA A 571 -27.15 -5.38 26.45
C ALA A 571 -26.27 -5.97 25.32
N ASP A 572 -25.83 -7.22 25.51
CA ASP A 572 -25.09 -8.06 24.56
C ASP A 572 -25.89 -9.35 24.30
N CYS A 573 -25.87 -9.89 23.08
CA CYS A 573 -26.64 -11.09 22.74
C CYS A 573 -25.72 -12.13 22.08
N GLN A 574 -25.74 -13.36 22.59
CA GLN A 574 -25.02 -14.50 22.02
C GLN A 574 -26.02 -15.59 21.64
N ILE A 575 -25.95 -16.06 20.40
CA ILE A 575 -26.72 -17.24 19.95
C ILE A 575 -25.77 -18.43 19.96
N ARG A 576 -26.15 -19.51 20.64
CA ARG A 576 -25.38 -20.77 20.66
C ARG A 576 -26.24 -21.89 20.09
N TRP A 577 -25.66 -22.66 19.17
CA TRP A 577 -26.19 -23.94 18.75
C TRP A 577 -25.63 -25.02 19.67
N GLN A 578 -26.49 -25.78 20.33
CA GLN A 578 -26.08 -26.95 21.12
C GLN A 578 -26.59 -28.22 20.44
N ASN A 579 -25.66 -29.09 20.05
CA ASN A 579 -25.98 -30.49 19.81
C ASN A 579 -25.93 -31.21 21.15
N ASN A 580 -27.07 -31.34 21.82
CA ASN A 580 -27.16 -32.14 23.04
C ASN A 580 -27.48 -33.58 22.67
N SER A 581 -26.74 -34.56 23.20
CA SER A 581 -26.91 -35.98 22.84
C SER A 581 -28.23 -36.59 23.30
N GLU A 582 -28.98 -35.90 24.17
CA GLU A 582 -30.24 -36.40 24.76
C GLU A 582 -31.51 -35.74 24.20
N TYR A 583 -31.40 -34.61 23.47
CA TYR A 583 -32.54 -33.90 22.88
C TYR A 583 -32.17 -33.47 21.45
N SER A 584 -33.09 -33.59 20.50
CA SER A 584 -32.88 -33.18 19.11
C SER A 584 -32.39 -31.73 18.98
N GLU A 585 -31.71 -31.44 17.86
CA GLU A 585 -31.20 -30.12 17.43
C GLU A 585 -32.01 -28.93 17.99
N GLY A 586 -31.35 -28.06 18.75
CA GLY A 586 -31.96 -26.93 19.42
C GLY A 586 -31.13 -25.65 19.33
N ILE A 587 -31.82 -24.51 19.47
CA ILE A 587 -31.20 -23.18 19.49
C ILE A 587 -31.34 -22.62 20.90
N GLU A 588 -30.24 -22.15 21.46
CA GLU A 588 -30.24 -21.42 22.73
C GLU A 588 -29.79 -19.97 22.47
N ILE A 589 -30.62 -19.01 22.90
CA ILE A 589 -30.34 -17.58 22.76
C ILE A 589 -30.06 -17.02 24.15
N HIS A 590 -28.88 -16.45 24.34
CA HIS A 590 -28.45 -15.81 25.59
C HIS A 590 -28.45 -14.30 25.39
N VAL A 591 -29.25 -13.58 26.17
CA VAL A 591 -29.30 -12.12 26.18
C VAL A 591 -28.74 -11.63 27.51
N TYR A 592 -27.60 -10.97 27.48
CA TYR A 592 -26.93 -10.38 28.64
C TYR A 592 -27.26 -8.90 28.73
N GLU A 593 -27.76 -8.43 29.86
CA GLU A 593 -27.97 -7.02 30.18
C GLU A 593 -27.10 -6.67 31.39
N ASN A 594 -26.15 -5.76 31.21
CA ASN A 594 -25.31 -5.29 32.31
C ASN A 594 -25.88 -3.96 32.82
N GLN A 595 -26.18 -3.91 34.12
CA GLN A 595 -26.49 -2.66 34.81
C GLN A 595 -25.19 -2.09 35.37
N TYR A 596 -24.98 -0.79 35.17
CA TYR A 596 -23.78 -0.09 35.58
C TYR A 596 -24.09 0.93 36.67
N GLU A 597 -23.20 1.03 37.65
CA GLU A 597 -23.23 2.11 38.63
C GLU A 597 -21.85 2.77 38.72
N LYS A 598 -21.84 4.00 39.25
CA LYS A 598 -20.62 4.78 39.41
C LYS A 598 -19.97 4.43 40.75
N VAL A 599 -19.00 3.53 40.72
CA VAL A 599 -18.20 3.13 41.89
C VAL A 599 -16.88 3.88 41.82
N ASP A 600 -16.58 4.68 42.85
CA ASP A 600 -15.39 5.53 42.93
C ASP A 600 -15.16 6.44 41.70
N GLY A 601 -16.25 6.95 41.13
CA GLY A 601 -16.21 7.86 39.99
C GLY A 601 -16.05 7.17 38.63
N LYS A 602 -15.90 5.84 38.58
CA LYS A 602 -15.84 5.05 37.34
C LYS A 602 -17.13 4.23 37.16
N LEU A 603 -17.64 4.15 35.93
CA LEU A 603 -18.75 3.22 35.63
C LEU A 603 -18.22 1.79 35.72
N SER A 604 -18.83 0.99 36.57
CA SER A 604 -18.56 -0.44 36.71
C SER A 604 -19.87 -1.21 36.57
N ALA A 605 -19.84 -2.36 35.90
CA ALA A 605 -21.00 -3.25 35.86
C ALA A 605 -21.23 -3.81 37.28
N THR A 606 -22.38 -3.52 37.87
CA THR A 606 -22.71 -3.98 39.23
C THR A 606 -23.66 -5.17 39.22
N LYS A 607 -24.37 -5.38 38.12
CA LYS A 607 -25.32 -6.48 37.97
C LYS A 607 -25.39 -6.94 36.53
N ARG A 608 -25.50 -8.25 36.30
CA ARG A 608 -25.70 -8.86 35.00
C ARG A 608 -26.99 -9.67 35.02
N VAL A 609 -27.89 -9.39 34.11
CA VAL A 609 -29.11 -10.16 33.87
C VAL A 609 -28.93 -10.94 32.59
N THR A 610 -29.01 -12.26 32.64
CA THR A 610 -28.90 -13.16 31.50
C THR A 610 -30.24 -13.82 31.27
N SER A 611 -30.90 -13.49 30.17
CA SER A 611 -32.12 -14.17 29.73
C SER A 611 -31.75 -15.26 28.73
N ILE A 612 -32.07 -16.51 29.09
CA ILE A 612 -31.77 -17.70 28.28
C ILE A 612 -33.08 -18.20 27.70
N PHE A 613 -33.17 -18.22 26.37
CA PHE A 613 -34.29 -18.78 25.63
C PHE A 613 -33.84 -20.10 25.01
N SER A 614 -34.51 -21.19 25.36
CA SER A 614 -34.20 -22.51 24.84
C SER A 614 -35.31 -22.98 23.90
N TYR A 615 -34.94 -23.32 22.67
CA TYR A 615 -35.83 -23.95 21.70
C TYR A 615 -35.32 -25.36 21.41
N SER A 616 -36.11 -26.38 21.78
CA SER A 616 -35.84 -27.78 21.42
C SER A 616 -36.82 -28.18 20.32
N GLN A 617 -36.33 -28.65 19.17
CA GLN A 617 -37.19 -29.42 18.29
C GLN A 617 -37.49 -30.75 18.99
N GLY A 618 -38.75 -31.02 19.29
CA GLY A 618 -39.15 -32.33 19.82
C GLY A 618 -38.82 -33.46 18.84
N ASP A 619 -38.61 -34.66 19.39
CA ASP A 619 -38.33 -35.91 18.70
C ASP A 619 -39.11 -36.04 17.37
N ARG A 620 -38.38 -36.20 16.25
CA ARG A 620 -38.92 -36.32 14.88
C ARG A 620 -39.96 -37.44 14.73
N SER A 621 -40.07 -38.35 15.72
CA SER A 621 -40.99 -39.49 15.70
C SER A 621 -42.36 -39.27 16.34
N LEU A 622 -42.58 -38.18 17.11
CA LEU A 622 -43.86 -37.88 17.76
C LEU A 622 -44.55 -36.68 17.10
N ARG A 623 -45.51 -36.95 16.20
CA ARG A 623 -46.28 -35.97 15.40
C ARG A 623 -47.24 -35.05 16.17
N ILE A 624 -47.05 -34.84 17.47
CA ILE A 624 -47.85 -33.87 18.24
C ILE A 624 -46.91 -33.13 19.17
N VAL A 625 -46.38 -32.00 18.69
CA VAL A 625 -45.77 -31.00 19.57
C VAL A 625 -46.92 -30.14 20.07
N ASN A 626 -47.14 -30.14 21.39
CA ASN A 626 -48.05 -29.19 21.99
C ASN A 626 -47.39 -27.81 21.94
N THR A 627 -48.00 -26.83 21.28
CA THR A 627 -47.43 -25.47 21.18
C THR A 627 -47.34 -24.76 22.53
N ASP A 628 -47.97 -25.32 23.57
CA ASP A 628 -47.86 -24.85 24.96
C ASP A 628 -46.52 -25.24 25.64
N ASP A 629 -45.75 -26.19 25.07
CA ASP A 629 -44.45 -26.63 25.62
C ASP A 629 -43.24 -25.85 25.07
N LEU A 630 -43.49 -24.82 24.25
CA LEU A 630 -42.46 -24.01 23.61
C LEU A 630 -42.43 -22.61 24.20
N TYR A 631 -41.24 -22.22 24.65
CA TYR A 631 -40.83 -20.95 25.27
C TYR A 631 -40.91 -20.87 26.80
N GLN A 632 -40.28 -21.84 27.49
CA GLN A 632 -39.74 -21.52 28.81
C GLN A 632 -38.47 -20.68 28.65
N TYR A 633 -38.33 -19.59 29.41
CA TYR A 633 -37.08 -18.83 29.46
C TYR A 633 -36.63 -18.65 30.91
N VAL A 634 -35.31 -18.65 31.10
CA VAL A 634 -34.67 -18.49 32.40
C VAL A 634 -34.04 -17.12 32.47
N VAL A 635 -34.38 -16.33 33.49
CA VAL A 635 -33.69 -15.08 33.78
C VAL A 635 -32.73 -15.34 34.94
N VAL A 636 -31.43 -15.36 34.64
CA VAL A 636 -30.35 -15.49 35.61
C VAL A 636 -29.82 -14.09 35.92
N THR A 637 -29.96 -13.66 37.16
CA THR A 637 -29.44 -12.39 37.64
C THR A 637 -28.23 -12.65 38.54
N GLU A 638 -27.07 -12.16 38.11
CA GLU A 638 -25.80 -12.17 38.83
C GLU A 638 -25.53 -10.77 39.38
N ASP A 639 -25.42 -10.64 40.70
CA ASP A 639 -24.89 -9.44 41.35
C ASP A 639 -23.35 -9.52 41.31
N LEU A 640 -22.73 -8.63 40.53
CA LEU A 640 -21.28 -8.68 40.29
C LEU A 640 -20.47 -8.12 41.47
N LEU A 641 -21.12 -7.44 42.42
CA LEU A 641 -20.48 -6.90 43.61
C LEU A 641 -20.48 -7.93 44.75
N THR A 642 -21.58 -8.66 44.93
CA THR A 642 -21.70 -9.66 46.00
C THR A 642 -21.35 -11.08 45.54
N GLY A 643 -21.43 -11.34 44.23
CA GLY A 643 -21.31 -12.68 43.65
C GLY A 643 -22.59 -13.51 43.76
N ASP A 644 -23.71 -12.92 44.21
CA ASP A 644 -24.97 -13.64 44.37
C ASP A 644 -25.62 -13.91 43.01
N ILE A 645 -26.05 -15.15 42.79
CA ILE A 645 -26.75 -15.56 41.57
C ILE A 645 -28.17 -15.97 41.94
N THR A 646 -29.15 -15.40 41.24
CA THR A 646 -30.56 -15.76 41.36
C THR A 646 -31.11 -16.13 39.99
N SER A 647 -31.98 -17.14 39.92
CA SER A 647 -32.60 -17.57 38.67
C SER A 647 -34.12 -17.59 38.82
N LYS A 648 -34.82 -17.08 37.82
CA LYS A 648 -36.28 -17.15 37.71
C LYS A 648 -36.67 -17.87 36.43
N TYR A 649 -37.65 -18.75 36.52
CA TYR A 649 -38.16 -19.54 35.41
C TYR A 649 -39.51 -19.00 34.99
N TYR A 650 -39.71 -18.80 33.70
CA TYR A 650 -40.94 -18.26 33.14
C TYR A 650 -41.49 -19.23 32.11
N ASP A 651 -42.81 -19.44 32.11
CA ASP A 651 -43.49 -20.20 31.06
C ASP A 651 -43.66 -19.37 29.78
N ALA A 652 -44.22 -19.99 28.74
CA ALA A 652 -44.45 -19.36 27.43
C ALA A 652 -45.41 -18.16 27.49
N GLN A 653 -46.17 -18.03 28.57
CA GLN A 653 -47.08 -16.92 28.82
C GLN A 653 -46.44 -15.83 29.70
N GLY A 654 -45.18 -16.00 30.11
CA GLY A 654 -44.44 -15.08 30.97
C GLY A 654 -44.79 -15.19 32.45
N THR A 655 -45.42 -16.29 32.88
CA THR A 655 -45.73 -16.56 34.29
C THR A 655 -44.52 -17.19 34.96
N GLU A 656 -44.07 -16.63 36.09
CA GLU A 656 -42.99 -17.20 36.91
C GLU A 656 -43.48 -18.50 37.58
N PHE A 657 -42.70 -19.60 37.51
CA PHE A 657 -43.07 -20.90 38.08
C PHE A 657 -41.98 -21.56 38.93
#